data_AF-A0A5C6EJH8-F1
#
_entry.id   AF-A0A5C6EJH8-F1
#
_cell.length_a   1.000
_cell.length_b   1.000
_cell.length_c   1.000
_cell.angle_alpha   90.00
_cell.angle_beta   90.00
_cell.angle_gamma   90.00
#
_symmetry.space_group_name_H-M   'P 1'
#
loop_
_entity.id
_entity.type
_entity.pdbx_description
1 polymer ?
#
loop_
_entity_poly.entity_id
_entity_poly.type
_entity_poly.pdbx_seq_one_letter_code
_entity_poly.pdbx_strand_id
1 'polypeptide(L)'
;MNVIDSFISRNRWLWWKEFRMLMPLVGLLVGVTILLFFISSFVDRSLYTITYSDDLRRLVPLAFPLLFAVGSGAVLVGQEREMRTIEWMSSLPLTPRQWVTTKTVVATVGLAIMWGFAALCLSMTDGGGGVGSRWRISGAAGVSSSPIGYPLWFLFSIYLMLCGFYTAWRVKDQFHAIVLLIALACGPILLTEAFRWTFNVVNDRNHGADDLQGVTFMFTAILTGLIGWRSQRAAMTTLLPKVADDRETLANETTGHPASFWSSAPMLGTSWSSMIWQSARSAPIAFAITATMVLVGLIVPLTLPQGEANNIAATFAPLLILLGPLAIAWLGVLVFQNDGSAARLRFLADRGVSPTKVYLARHAVPLSTFAFCLIVYTIVSIWRAESVETQHRPFLVPSLLTIAMMGWVMYSVSQWTSQLFRTLVLSVIVSPILAAMVLGWLIWSSFALQTPAWILATVSLVPMLTTWCLMPRFMDQRDRPISFIWATAVAGIIFGAPILHAAWQIAQVPGMATETRNQLLSEGQRLRKSVAVPYVLSLSPRDTDIFTSARLDSRVPVDQVIRWLDNEPQTPVAFIPTLAELRNRRNVPATADQFNVETIFNRLMLERMNFQSSGNWETFSPWLVAASEISRSLRLSVSWRDQDVADVVEIWIADTLQLPTVAEQSSSEAYQLTLKNLPNKTARAKSRRGAVLGSWAAQEFSRRVTKANVIDSGLDLQPPYLVDWIRKPRAEAIVATALQALGGESKFGTIKGDWLVEMHRLQMASSTPFEYGPYAPRLRDRPAIELIRSSAGAAARFWGMKWEDDIDQMKTESGKPASETQQ
;
A
#
# COMPACT_ATOMS: atom_id res chain seq x y z
N MET A 1 34.34 2.43 43.64
CA MET A 1 35.15 2.69 42.42
C MET A 1 36.20 1.59 42.17
N ASN A 2 37.08 1.26 43.14
CA ASN A 2 38.19 0.31 42.93
C ASN A 2 37.84 -1.11 42.42
N VAL A 3 36.66 -1.67 42.72
CA VAL A 3 36.27 -3.02 42.26
C VAL A 3 35.90 -3.03 40.78
N ILE A 4 35.16 -2.03 40.30
CA ILE A 4 34.70 -1.92 38.91
C ILE A 4 35.91 -1.66 37.99
N ASP A 5 36.80 -0.74 38.38
CA ASP A 5 38.01 -0.43 37.61
C ASP A 5 38.98 -1.63 37.54
N SER A 6 39.10 -2.40 38.63
CA SER A 6 39.90 -3.64 38.63
C SER A 6 39.30 -4.74 37.72
N PHE A 7 37.96 -4.83 37.66
CA PHE A 7 37.26 -5.80 36.82
C PHE A 7 37.36 -5.43 35.34
N ILE A 8 37.20 -4.14 35.01
CA ILE A 8 37.31 -3.63 33.64
C ILE A 8 38.76 -3.73 33.16
N SER A 9 39.75 -3.32 33.96
CA SER A 9 41.16 -3.32 33.56
C SER A 9 41.76 -4.71 33.34
N ARG A 10 41.39 -5.72 34.14
CA ARG A 10 41.86 -7.11 33.95
C ARG A 10 41.21 -7.84 32.78
N ASN A 11 39.97 -7.47 32.43
CA ASN A 11 39.19 -8.17 31.41
C ASN A 11 39.04 -7.40 30.08
N ARG A 12 39.79 -6.31 29.86
CA ARG A 12 39.63 -5.42 28.68
C ARG A 12 39.55 -6.17 27.35
N TRP A 13 40.38 -7.20 27.19
CA TRP A 13 40.40 -8.02 25.98
C TRP A 13 39.08 -8.78 25.76
N LEU A 14 38.50 -9.34 26.82
CA LEU A 14 37.24 -10.08 26.76
C LEU A 14 36.09 -9.14 26.42
N TRP A 15 36.02 -7.97 27.06
CA TRP A 15 35.06 -6.92 26.71
C TRP A 15 35.14 -6.50 25.25
N TRP A 16 36.35 -6.22 24.76
CA TRP A 16 36.58 -5.83 23.37
C TRP A 16 36.13 -6.91 22.38
N LYS A 17 36.46 -8.18 22.68
CA LYS A 17 36.07 -9.35 21.88
C LYS A 17 34.55 -9.47 21.79
N GLU A 18 33.84 -9.48 22.92
CA GLU A 18 32.38 -9.63 22.95
C GLU A 18 31.66 -8.44 22.28
N PHE A 19 32.17 -7.22 22.45
CA PHE A 19 31.64 -6.04 21.77
C PHE A 19 31.82 -6.15 20.25
N ARG A 20 33.00 -6.58 19.79
CA ARG A 20 33.28 -6.79 18.36
C ARG A 20 32.39 -7.86 17.74
N MET A 21 31.96 -8.87 18.50
CA MET A 21 31.01 -9.90 18.04
C MET A 21 29.59 -9.34 17.85
N LEU A 22 29.16 -8.37 18.66
CA LEU A 22 27.83 -7.75 18.52
C LEU A 22 27.77 -6.61 17.50
N MET A 23 28.89 -5.95 17.20
CA MET A 23 28.92 -4.81 16.27
C MET A 23 28.24 -5.08 14.91
N PRO A 24 28.43 -6.23 14.25
CA PRO A 24 27.73 -6.53 13.00
C PRO A 24 26.21 -6.58 13.17
N LEU A 25 25.71 -7.12 14.28
CA LEU A 25 24.27 -7.16 14.59
C LEU A 25 23.72 -5.73 14.79
N VAL A 26 24.43 -4.90 15.57
CA VAL A 26 24.03 -3.51 15.82
C VAL A 26 24.04 -2.70 14.52
N GLY A 27 25.14 -2.72 13.77
CA GLY A 27 25.26 -1.96 12.53
C GLY A 27 24.22 -2.36 11.49
N LEU A 28 23.91 -3.65 11.41
CA LEU A 28 22.84 -4.16 10.55
C LEU A 28 21.47 -3.67 10.99
N LEU A 29 21.12 -3.81 12.27
CA LEU A 29 19.81 -3.37 12.77
C LEU A 29 19.62 -1.87 12.58
N VAL A 30 20.66 -1.06 12.82
CA VAL A 30 20.65 0.38 12.54
C VAL A 30 20.45 0.65 11.04
N GLY A 31 21.17 -0.05 10.16
CA GLY A 31 21.02 0.12 8.71
C GLY A 31 19.60 -0.22 8.22
N VAL A 32 19.06 -1.36 8.67
CA VAL A 32 17.68 -1.78 8.38
C VAL A 32 16.67 -0.80 8.98
N THR A 33 16.94 -0.24 10.15
CA THR A 33 16.10 0.80 10.78
C THR A 33 15.99 2.02 9.91
N ILE A 34 17.12 2.59 9.50
CA ILE A 34 17.18 3.80 8.68
C ILE A 34 16.43 3.55 7.37
N LEU A 35 16.59 2.36 6.79
CA LEU A 35 15.91 1.98 5.56
C LEU A 35 14.39 1.85 5.74
N LEU A 36 13.93 1.12 6.76
CA LEU A 36 12.49 1.00 7.06
C LEU A 36 11.86 2.34 7.41
N PHE A 37 12.60 3.17 8.15
CA PHE A 37 12.19 4.53 8.47
C PHE A 37 12.01 5.38 7.22
N PHE A 38 12.99 5.32 6.31
CA PHE A 38 12.93 6.00 5.02
C PHE A 38 11.71 5.52 4.22
N ILE A 39 11.55 4.21 4.03
CA ILE A 39 10.40 3.62 3.32
C ILE A 39 9.07 4.05 3.96
N SER A 40 8.93 3.96 5.29
CA SER A 40 7.70 4.36 5.98
C SER A 40 7.36 5.84 5.77
N SER A 41 8.37 6.71 5.68
CA SER A 41 8.19 8.14 5.43
C SER A 41 7.71 8.43 4.01
N PHE A 42 8.01 7.56 3.04
CA PHE A 42 7.43 7.67 1.69
C PHE A 42 5.99 7.17 1.65
N VAL A 43 5.69 6.05 2.32
CA VAL A 43 4.37 5.37 2.28
C VAL A 43 3.24 6.19 2.91
N ASP A 44 3.54 7.00 3.93
CA ASP A 44 2.56 7.75 4.71
C ASP A 44 1.74 8.77 3.87
N ARG A 45 2.30 9.26 2.76
CA ARG A 45 1.59 10.24 1.92
C ARG A 45 0.44 9.66 1.09
N SER A 46 0.39 8.35 0.84
CA SER A 46 -0.68 7.76 0.00
C SER A 46 -1.84 7.16 0.74
N LEU A 47 -1.61 6.68 1.96
CA LEU A 47 -2.61 5.93 2.72
C LEU A 47 -3.36 6.84 3.69
N TYR A 48 -3.61 8.10 3.32
CA TYR A 48 -4.43 9.05 4.09
C TYR A 48 -5.83 8.50 4.42
N THR A 49 -6.28 7.44 3.73
CA THR A 49 -7.54 6.74 3.98
C THR A 49 -7.44 5.57 4.97
N ILE A 50 -6.25 5.10 5.33
CA ILE A 50 -6.05 3.97 6.25
C ILE A 50 -5.38 4.48 7.53
N THR A 51 -6.18 4.70 8.58
CA THR A 51 -5.79 5.19 9.92
C THR A 51 -4.63 4.42 10.59
N TYR A 52 -4.21 3.26 10.06
CA TYR A 52 -3.16 2.41 10.60
C TYR A 52 -1.71 2.83 10.25
N SER A 53 -1.48 3.78 9.33
CA SER A 53 -0.11 4.16 8.91
C SER A 53 0.70 4.85 10.01
N ASP A 54 0.04 5.67 10.84
CA ASP A 54 0.65 6.40 11.95
C ASP A 54 1.26 5.46 13.02
N ASP A 55 0.66 4.29 13.22
CA ASP A 55 1.11 3.33 14.22
C ASP A 55 2.36 2.58 13.76
N LEU A 56 2.48 2.28 12.47
CA LEU A 56 3.63 1.53 11.94
C LEU A 56 4.92 2.34 12.05
N ARG A 57 4.88 3.65 11.78
CA ARG A 57 6.03 4.57 11.94
C ARG A 57 6.55 4.62 13.38
N ARG A 58 5.66 4.44 14.37
CA ARG A 58 5.99 4.43 15.79
C ARG A 58 6.46 3.06 16.28
N LEU A 59 5.89 1.98 15.75
CA LEU A 59 6.24 0.61 16.12
C LEU A 59 7.62 0.18 15.60
N VAL A 60 8.00 0.66 14.40
CA VAL A 60 9.28 0.30 13.77
C VAL A 60 10.48 0.59 14.69
N PRO A 61 10.68 1.82 15.21
CA PRO A 61 11.75 2.10 16.17
C PRO A 61 11.74 1.23 17.45
N LEU A 62 10.56 0.84 17.93
CA LEU A 62 10.40 0.01 19.14
C LEU A 62 10.76 -1.47 18.90
N ALA A 63 10.68 -1.95 17.66
CA ALA A 63 11.02 -3.32 17.32
C ALA A 63 12.54 -3.60 17.39
N PHE A 64 13.40 -2.59 17.17
CA PHE A 64 14.84 -2.82 17.06
C PHE A 64 15.53 -3.25 18.36
N PRO A 65 15.24 -2.63 19.53
CA PRO A 65 15.75 -3.14 20.79
C PRO A 65 15.31 -4.59 21.05
N LEU A 66 14.09 -4.98 20.65
CA LEU A 66 13.64 -6.37 20.75
C LEU A 66 14.42 -7.31 19.84
N LEU A 67 14.61 -6.94 18.57
CA LEU A 67 15.38 -7.75 17.62
C LEU A 67 16.84 -7.93 18.07
N PHE A 68 17.44 -6.86 18.60
CA PHE A 68 18.76 -6.94 19.22
C PHE A 68 18.77 -7.89 20.41
N ALA A 69 17.78 -7.77 21.31
CA ALA A 69 17.65 -8.65 22.47
C ALA A 69 17.58 -10.12 22.06
N VAL A 70 16.73 -10.45 21.08
CA VAL A 70 16.60 -11.80 20.50
C VAL A 70 17.93 -12.32 19.94
N GLY A 71 18.65 -11.48 19.19
CA GLY A 71 19.90 -11.87 18.54
C GLY A 71 21.11 -11.95 19.47
N SER A 72 21.15 -11.15 20.54
CA SER A 72 22.34 -10.96 21.37
C SER A 72 22.86 -12.26 22.00
N GLY A 73 22.00 -13.04 22.65
CA GLY A 73 22.38 -14.33 23.25
C GLY A 73 22.80 -15.36 22.22
N ALA A 74 22.10 -15.41 21.09
CA ALA A 74 22.40 -16.33 19.99
C ALA A 74 23.71 -15.98 19.27
N VAL A 75 24.05 -14.70 19.14
CA VAL A 75 25.35 -14.26 18.59
C VAL A 75 26.48 -14.52 19.57
N LEU A 76 26.34 -14.08 20.83
CA LEU A 76 27.41 -14.16 21.82
C LEU A 76 27.74 -15.59 22.27
N VAL A 77 26.74 -16.47 22.35
CA VAL A 77 26.91 -17.85 22.84
C VAL A 77 26.74 -18.85 21.70
N GLY A 78 25.73 -18.67 20.85
CA GLY A 78 25.43 -19.61 19.78
C GLY A 78 26.54 -19.72 18.74
N GLN A 79 27.15 -18.60 18.31
CA GLN A 79 28.26 -18.64 17.35
C GLN A 79 29.49 -19.36 17.92
N GLU A 80 29.82 -19.09 19.17
CA GLU A 80 30.96 -19.73 19.82
C GLU A 80 30.78 -21.24 19.97
N ARG A 81 29.53 -21.65 20.19
CA ARG A 81 29.13 -23.05 20.26
C ARG A 81 29.21 -23.74 18.91
N GLU A 82 28.74 -23.10 17.84
CA GLU A 82 28.83 -23.62 16.47
C GLU A 82 30.28 -23.76 16.03
N MET A 83 31.12 -22.78 16.35
CA MET A 83 32.56 -22.81 16.06
C MET A 83 33.36 -23.69 17.03
N ARG A 84 32.71 -24.33 18.01
CA ARG A 84 33.33 -25.11 19.11
C ARG A 84 34.39 -24.35 19.93
N THR A 85 34.46 -23.03 19.77
CA THR A 85 35.36 -22.17 20.56
C THR A 85 34.95 -22.07 22.02
N ILE A 86 33.69 -22.40 22.36
CA ILE A 86 33.21 -22.39 23.74
C ILE A 86 33.95 -23.41 24.63
N GLU A 87 34.34 -24.56 24.08
CA GLU A 87 35.12 -25.60 24.78
C GLU A 87 36.54 -25.09 25.02
N TRP A 88 37.14 -24.44 24.02
CA TRP A 88 38.45 -23.81 24.17
C TRP A 88 38.43 -22.71 25.24
N MET A 89 37.40 -21.87 25.26
CA MET A 89 37.27 -20.82 26.27
C MET A 89 37.03 -21.38 27.68
N SER A 90 36.37 -22.53 27.81
CA SER A 90 36.20 -23.20 29.10
C SER A 90 37.52 -23.71 29.71
N SER A 91 38.57 -23.86 28.90
CA SER A 91 39.92 -24.22 29.36
C SER A 91 40.75 -23.04 29.90
N LEU A 92 40.30 -21.79 29.66
CA LEU A 92 41.02 -20.61 30.12
C LEU A 92 40.89 -20.44 31.64
N PRO A 93 41.90 -19.88 32.34
CA PRO A 93 41.91 -19.71 33.79
C PRO A 93 41.02 -18.54 34.24
N LEU A 94 39.76 -18.56 33.83
CA LEU A 94 38.75 -17.55 34.11
C LEU A 94 37.53 -18.23 34.74
N THR A 95 36.99 -17.64 35.80
CA THR A 95 35.84 -18.25 36.47
C THR A 95 34.60 -18.20 35.58
N PRO A 96 33.77 -19.27 35.48
CA PRO A 96 32.54 -19.27 34.68
C PRO A 96 31.60 -18.10 34.97
N ARG A 97 31.56 -17.63 36.23
CA ARG A 97 30.79 -16.45 36.63
C ARG A 97 31.22 -15.18 35.90
N GLN A 98 32.52 -14.94 35.79
CA GLN A 98 33.04 -13.75 35.10
C GLN A 98 32.67 -13.77 33.60
N TRP A 99 32.69 -14.93 32.96
CA TRP A 99 32.28 -15.10 31.57
C TRP A 99 30.82 -14.75 31.34
N VAL A 100 29.93 -15.37 32.13
CA VAL A 100 28.49 -15.15 32.02
C VAL A 100 28.16 -13.69 32.29
N THR A 101 28.71 -13.10 33.37
CA THR A 101 28.51 -11.69 33.69
C THR A 101 28.99 -10.78 32.58
N THR A 102 30.17 -11.02 31.99
CA THR A 102 30.66 -10.13 30.93
C THR A 102 29.75 -10.18 29.69
N LYS A 103 29.32 -11.37 29.26
CA LYS A 103 28.39 -11.50 28.11
C LYS A 103 27.05 -10.80 28.38
N THR A 104 26.48 -10.99 29.57
CA THR A 104 25.21 -10.35 29.95
C THR A 104 25.34 -8.83 30.05
N VAL A 105 26.43 -8.30 30.62
CA VAL A 105 26.61 -6.85 30.73
C VAL A 105 26.87 -6.23 29.36
N VAL A 106 27.70 -6.84 28.51
CA VAL A 106 27.93 -6.36 27.13
C VAL A 106 26.61 -6.33 26.35
N ALA A 107 25.78 -7.38 26.45
CA ALA A 107 24.46 -7.39 25.83
C ALA A 107 23.53 -6.30 26.40
N THR A 108 23.56 -6.07 27.72
CA THR A 108 22.76 -5.02 28.37
C THR A 108 23.17 -3.63 27.90
N VAL A 109 24.47 -3.35 27.78
CA VAL A 109 25.00 -2.09 27.23
C VAL A 109 24.57 -1.91 25.78
N GLY A 110 24.70 -2.96 24.96
CA GLY A 110 24.21 -2.93 23.57
C GLY A 110 22.71 -2.64 23.48
N LEU A 111 21.91 -3.26 24.34
CA LEU A 111 20.46 -3.03 24.42
C LEU A 111 20.14 -1.59 24.82
N ALA A 112 20.87 -1.02 25.78
CA ALA A 112 20.72 0.38 26.18
C ALA A 112 21.05 1.34 25.03
N ILE A 113 22.10 1.06 24.24
CA ILE A 113 22.44 1.84 23.04
C ILE A 113 21.30 1.77 22.01
N MET A 114 20.74 0.58 21.78
CA MET A 114 19.61 0.40 20.84
C MET A 114 18.36 1.16 21.30
N TRP A 115 18.07 1.18 22.61
CA TRP A 115 16.99 2.00 23.16
C TRP A 115 17.24 3.50 23.01
N GLY A 116 18.48 3.96 23.23
CA GLY A 116 18.87 5.35 22.97
C GLY A 116 18.68 5.76 21.50
N PHE A 117 19.03 4.87 20.58
CA PHE A 117 18.79 5.07 19.14
C PHE A 117 17.30 5.06 18.79
N ALA A 118 16.51 4.13 19.34
CA ALA A 118 15.06 4.09 19.14
C ALA A 118 14.38 5.38 19.64
N ALA A 119 14.79 5.88 20.81
CA ALA A 119 14.32 7.15 21.36
C ALA A 119 14.68 8.34 20.44
N LEU A 120 15.90 8.35 19.87
CA LEU A 120 16.32 9.35 18.90
C LEU A 120 15.42 9.32 17.65
N CYS A 121 15.20 8.15 17.05
CA CYS A 121 14.31 8.01 15.89
C CYS A 121 12.90 8.51 16.18
N LEU A 122 12.34 8.14 17.34
CA LEU A 122 10.99 8.55 17.73
C LEU A 122 10.91 10.06 17.97
N SER A 123 11.93 10.66 18.57
CA SER A 123 12.01 12.12 18.75
C SER A 123 12.03 12.88 17.41
N MET A 124 12.66 12.32 16.37
CA MET A 124 12.69 12.92 15.03
C MET A 124 11.34 12.79 14.29
N THR A 125 10.48 11.85 14.68
CA THR A 125 9.16 11.65 14.04
C THR A 125 8.05 12.51 14.60
N ASP A 126 8.25 13.02 15.82
CA ASP A 126 7.28 13.87 16.51
C ASP A 126 7.36 15.27 15.88
N GLY A 127 6.59 15.47 14.80
CA GLY A 127 6.75 16.57 13.83
C GLY A 127 6.42 17.98 14.32
N GLY A 128 6.83 18.38 15.53
CA GLY A 128 6.80 19.76 16.03
C GLY A 128 5.40 20.39 16.18
N GLY A 129 4.33 19.69 15.84
CA GLY A 129 2.95 20.14 16.03
C GLY A 129 2.61 20.15 17.52
N GLY A 130 2.77 21.31 18.17
CA GLY A 130 2.76 21.54 19.62
C GLY A 130 1.48 21.20 20.41
N VAL A 131 0.63 20.27 19.96
CA VAL A 131 -0.58 19.83 20.70
C VAL A 131 -0.40 18.46 21.38
N GLY A 132 0.75 17.80 21.22
CA GLY A 132 1.04 16.65 22.05
C GLY A 132 2.32 15.95 21.64
N SER A 133 3.42 16.31 22.30
CA SER A 133 4.53 15.37 22.41
C SER A 133 4.02 14.14 23.16
N ARG A 134 3.74 13.06 22.41
CA ARG A 134 3.15 11.79 22.90
C ARG A 134 4.20 10.86 23.54
N TRP A 135 5.46 11.29 23.57
CA TRP A 135 6.55 10.60 24.26
C TRP A 135 6.64 11.08 25.72
N ARG A 136 5.73 10.59 26.58
CA ARG A 136 5.84 10.81 28.02
C ARG A 136 5.85 9.47 28.76
N ILE A 137 6.92 9.25 29.53
CA ILE A 137 7.03 8.15 30.50
C ILE A 137 5.92 8.29 31.57
N SER A 138 5.42 9.50 31.81
CA SER A 138 4.22 9.79 32.60
C SER A 138 3.03 10.06 31.67
N GLY A 139 2.12 9.10 31.55
CA GLY A 139 1.04 9.06 30.55
C GLY A 139 0.34 10.40 30.22
N ALA A 140 0.20 10.66 28.93
CA ALA A 140 -0.87 11.47 28.33
C ALA A 140 -1.07 11.02 26.86
N ALA A 141 -2.32 11.08 26.41
CA ALA A 141 -2.88 10.27 25.32
C ALA A 141 -2.27 10.43 23.92
N GLY A 142 -2.23 9.31 23.18
CA GLY A 142 -2.22 9.36 21.72
C GLY A 142 -1.70 8.14 20.95
N VAL A 143 -1.30 7.05 21.62
CA VAL A 143 -1.00 5.75 20.95
C VAL A 143 -1.52 4.58 21.79
N SER A 144 -1.44 4.68 23.12
CA SER A 144 -2.34 4.00 24.05
C SER A 144 -2.73 4.98 25.15
N SER A 145 -3.95 4.91 25.66
CA SER A 145 -4.36 5.58 26.90
C SER A 145 -3.60 5.05 28.12
N SER A 146 -2.93 3.90 27.98
CA SER A 146 -2.18 3.23 29.04
C SER A 146 -0.78 3.82 29.27
N PRO A 147 -0.46 4.29 30.49
CA PRO A 147 0.89 4.71 30.89
C PRO A 147 1.92 3.56 30.92
N ILE A 148 1.51 2.31 30.72
CA ILE A 148 2.35 1.11 30.91
C ILE A 148 3.03 0.65 29.60
N GLY A 149 2.65 1.21 28.45
CA GLY A 149 3.13 0.79 27.13
C GLY A 149 4.67 0.72 27.02
N TYR A 150 5.37 1.84 27.14
CA TYR A 150 6.84 1.86 26.98
C TYR A 150 7.62 1.05 28.03
N PRO A 151 7.29 1.12 29.34
CA PRO A 151 7.89 0.24 30.35
C PRO A 151 7.73 -1.25 30.02
N LEU A 152 6.58 -1.65 29.48
CA LEU A 152 6.35 -3.02 29.02
C LEU A 152 7.32 -3.42 27.90
N TRP A 153 7.50 -2.59 26.87
CA TRP A 153 8.45 -2.88 25.79
C TRP A 153 9.89 -2.99 26.31
N PHE A 154 10.29 -2.09 27.21
CA PHE A 154 11.62 -2.14 27.83
C PHE A 154 11.82 -3.43 28.63
N LEU A 155 10.89 -3.77 29.50
CA LEU A 155 10.93 -5.01 30.29
C LEU A 155 10.91 -6.26 29.40
N PHE A 156 10.07 -6.26 28.36
CA PHE A 156 10.00 -7.35 27.39
C PHE A 156 11.30 -7.51 26.60
N SER A 157 12.02 -6.41 26.30
CA SER A 157 13.35 -6.49 25.67
C SER A 157 14.38 -7.18 26.57
N ILE A 158 14.35 -6.92 27.88
CA ILE A 158 15.22 -7.60 28.86
C ILE A 158 14.84 -9.08 28.96
N TYR A 159 13.54 -9.38 29.03
CA TYR A 159 13.01 -10.74 29.02
C TYR A 159 13.54 -11.53 27.81
N LEU A 160 13.39 -11.00 26.59
CA LEU A 160 13.86 -11.64 25.35
C LEU A 160 15.36 -11.85 25.33
N MET A 161 16.15 -10.89 25.83
CA MET A 161 17.60 -11.03 25.93
C MET A 161 17.97 -12.23 26.82
N LEU A 162 17.33 -12.37 27.97
CA LEU A 162 17.57 -13.48 28.90
C LEU A 162 17.07 -14.82 28.33
N CYS A 163 15.93 -14.83 27.62
CA CYS A 163 15.46 -15.99 26.86
C CYS A 163 16.51 -16.42 25.82
N GLY A 164 17.07 -15.47 25.06
CA GLY A 164 18.10 -15.75 24.06
C GLY A 164 19.37 -16.36 24.66
N PHE A 165 19.81 -15.88 25.83
CA PHE A 165 20.89 -16.54 26.56
C PHE A 165 20.49 -17.94 27.01
N TYR A 166 19.32 -18.09 27.65
CA TYR A 166 18.86 -19.38 28.16
C TYR A 166 18.82 -20.45 27.06
N THR A 167 18.22 -20.14 25.91
CA THR A 167 18.11 -21.10 24.81
C THR A 167 19.46 -21.40 24.18
N ALA A 168 20.34 -20.40 24.00
CA ALA A 168 21.68 -20.60 23.46
C ALA A 168 22.56 -21.47 24.37
N TRP A 169 22.41 -21.35 25.70
CA TRP A 169 23.10 -22.23 26.66
C TRP A 169 22.49 -23.64 26.67
N ARG A 170 21.16 -23.75 26.67
CA ARG A 170 20.46 -25.03 26.85
C ARG A 170 20.52 -25.93 25.63
N VAL A 171 20.38 -25.38 24.42
CA VAL A 171 20.18 -26.13 23.18
C VAL A 171 21.43 -26.09 22.32
N LYS A 172 21.93 -27.26 21.90
CA LYS A 172 23.15 -27.39 21.09
C LYS A 172 22.99 -26.86 19.68
N ASP A 173 21.85 -27.13 19.08
CA ASP A 173 21.52 -26.72 17.73
C ASP A 173 20.94 -25.30 17.73
N GLN A 174 21.55 -24.41 16.94
CA GLN A 174 21.16 -22.99 16.90
C GLN A 174 19.74 -22.77 16.35
N PHE A 175 19.31 -23.55 15.36
CA PHE A 175 17.97 -23.40 14.79
C PHE A 175 16.91 -23.74 15.84
N HIS A 176 17.10 -24.87 16.53
CA HIS A 176 16.20 -25.29 17.61
C HIS A 176 16.23 -24.31 18.79
N ALA A 177 17.37 -23.69 19.08
CA ALA A 177 17.47 -22.64 20.09
C ALA A 177 16.61 -21.41 19.74
N ILE A 178 16.54 -21.03 18.46
CA ILE A 178 15.71 -19.91 17.99
C ILE A 178 14.22 -20.27 18.02
N VAL A 179 13.85 -21.49 17.59
CA VAL A 179 12.46 -21.95 17.69
C VAL A 179 11.99 -21.95 19.15
N LEU A 180 12.81 -22.46 20.06
CA LEU A 180 12.51 -22.42 21.50
C LEU A 180 12.42 -20.98 22.02
N LEU A 181 13.26 -20.07 21.51
CA LEU A 181 13.23 -18.66 21.88
C LEU A 181 11.88 -18.05 21.51
N ILE A 182 11.37 -18.31 20.31
CA ILE A 182 10.05 -17.80 19.88
C ILE A 182 8.93 -18.36 20.74
N ALA A 183 8.97 -19.66 21.06
CA ALA A 183 8.00 -20.25 22.00
C ALA A 183 8.02 -19.55 23.37
N LEU A 184 9.21 -19.22 23.90
CA LEU A 184 9.36 -18.47 25.14
C LEU A 184 8.93 -17.00 25.00
N ALA A 185 9.19 -16.36 23.87
CA ALA A 185 8.81 -14.98 23.58
C ALA A 185 7.28 -14.81 23.62
N CYS A 186 6.53 -15.80 23.13
CA CYS A 186 5.06 -15.81 23.19
C CYS A 186 4.51 -16.06 24.60
N GLY A 187 5.34 -16.49 25.57
CA GLY A 187 4.94 -16.87 26.92
C GLY A 187 4.10 -15.82 27.66
N PRO A 188 4.56 -14.56 27.80
CA PRO A 188 3.77 -13.53 28.47
C PRO A 188 2.41 -13.25 27.82
N ILE A 189 2.34 -13.30 26.48
CA ILE A 189 1.09 -13.10 25.73
C ILE A 189 0.14 -14.26 25.98
N LEU A 190 0.63 -15.51 25.90
CA LEU A 190 -0.16 -16.71 26.16
C LEU A 190 -0.74 -16.72 27.58
N LEU A 191 0.04 -16.29 28.58
CA LEU A 191 -0.42 -16.19 29.97
C LEU A 191 -1.46 -15.08 30.15
N THR A 192 -1.27 -13.93 29.50
CA THR A 192 -2.23 -12.82 29.54
C THR A 192 -3.55 -13.21 28.90
N GLU A 193 -3.50 -13.94 27.78
CA GLU A 193 -4.68 -14.44 27.10
C GLU A 193 -5.38 -15.55 27.87
N ALA A 194 -4.63 -16.47 28.49
CA ALA A 194 -5.20 -17.45 29.40
C ALA A 194 -5.89 -16.77 30.58
N PHE A 195 -5.27 -15.72 31.16
CA PHE A 195 -5.88 -14.90 32.20
C PHE A 195 -7.17 -14.24 31.70
N ARG A 196 -7.14 -13.57 30.55
CA ARG A 196 -8.32 -12.94 29.94
C ARG A 196 -9.44 -13.94 29.71
N TRP A 197 -9.12 -15.10 29.16
CA TRP A 197 -10.10 -16.18 28.93
C TRP A 197 -10.72 -16.66 30.24
N THR A 198 -9.91 -16.97 31.25
CA THR A 198 -10.43 -17.41 32.57
C THR A 198 -11.31 -16.34 33.21
N PHE A 199 -10.93 -15.06 33.14
CA PHE A 199 -11.72 -13.98 33.73
C PHE A 199 -12.98 -13.65 32.94
N ASN A 200 -12.95 -13.70 31.61
CA ASN A 200 -14.14 -13.51 30.78
C ASN A 200 -15.16 -14.63 31.04
N VAL A 201 -14.70 -15.88 31.10
CA VAL A 201 -15.56 -17.04 31.36
C VAL A 201 -16.15 -17.01 32.78
N VAL A 202 -15.40 -16.54 33.77
CA VAL A 202 -15.83 -16.56 35.18
C VAL A 202 -16.65 -15.34 35.58
N ASN A 203 -16.35 -14.15 35.04
CA ASN A 203 -16.90 -12.88 35.54
C ASN A 203 -17.73 -12.08 34.53
N ASP A 204 -17.86 -12.51 33.28
CA ASP A 204 -18.60 -11.80 32.21
C ASP A 204 -18.18 -10.32 32.04
N ARG A 205 -16.97 -9.97 32.48
CA ARG A 205 -16.41 -8.62 32.43
C ARG A 205 -15.41 -8.51 31.30
N ASN A 206 -15.73 -7.70 30.29
CA ASN A 206 -14.77 -7.29 29.27
C ASN A 206 -13.75 -6.33 29.91
N HIS A 207 -12.51 -6.78 30.03
CA HIS A 207 -11.41 -5.97 30.53
C HIS A 207 -10.97 -4.98 29.44
N GLY A 208 -10.61 -3.77 29.85
CA GLY A 208 -10.03 -2.79 28.94
C GLY A 208 -8.65 -3.23 28.46
N ALA A 209 -8.20 -2.68 27.33
CA ALA A 209 -6.84 -2.93 26.82
C ALA A 209 -5.75 -2.54 27.84
N ASP A 210 -6.02 -1.54 28.68
CA ASP A 210 -5.09 -1.02 29.68
C ASP A 210 -4.86 -2.04 30.82
N ASP A 211 -5.92 -2.73 31.27
CA ASP A 211 -5.82 -3.80 32.28
C ASP A 211 -4.97 -4.97 31.78
N LEU A 212 -5.20 -5.37 30.52
CA LEU A 212 -4.45 -6.46 29.88
C LEU A 212 -2.97 -6.13 29.74
N GLN A 213 -2.62 -4.87 29.47
CA GLN A 213 -1.22 -4.44 29.46
C GLN A 213 -0.57 -4.51 30.84
N GLY A 214 -1.29 -4.13 31.90
CA GLY A 214 -0.82 -4.29 33.28
C GLY A 214 -0.57 -5.75 33.65
N VAL A 215 -1.48 -6.65 33.28
CA VAL A 215 -1.33 -8.09 33.46
C VAL A 215 -0.14 -8.65 32.66
N THR A 216 0.00 -8.22 31.40
CA THR A 216 1.15 -8.61 30.55
C THR A 216 2.47 -8.16 31.17
N PHE A 217 2.52 -6.94 31.70
CA PHE A 217 3.69 -6.41 32.39
C PHE A 217 4.06 -7.26 33.61
N MET A 218 3.08 -7.60 34.44
CA MET A 218 3.27 -8.45 35.61
C MET A 218 3.82 -9.84 35.23
N PHE A 219 3.20 -10.52 34.27
CA PHE A 219 3.69 -11.84 33.81
C PHE A 219 5.08 -11.74 33.20
N THR A 220 5.36 -10.71 32.41
CA THR A 220 6.69 -10.47 31.85
C THR A 220 7.73 -10.28 32.95
N ALA A 221 7.42 -9.52 34.01
CA ALA A 221 8.34 -9.29 35.14
C ALA A 221 8.69 -10.59 35.87
N ILE A 222 7.66 -11.40 36.20
CA ILE A 222 7.83 -12.70 36.87
C ILE A 222 8.67 -13.64 36.01
N LEU A 223 8.33 -13.76 34.72
CA LEU A 223 9.06 -14.62 33.79
C LEU A 223 10.50 -14.16 33.55
N THR A 224 10.77 -12.85 33.58
CA THR A 224 12.12 -12.29 33.49
C THR A 224 13.00 -12.77 34.63
N GLY A 225 12.52 -12.71 35.88
CA GLY A 225 13.26 -13.22 37.04
C GLY A 225 13.52 -14.73 36.96
N LEU A 226 12.49 -15.50 36.57
CA LEU A 226 12.59 -16.96 36.45
C LEU A 226 13.58 -17.39 35.35
N ILE A 227 13.47 -16.79 34.16
CA ILE A 227 14.36 -17.09 33.02
C ILE A 227 15.79 -16.60 33.30
N GLY A 228 15.97 -15.45 33.95
CA GLY A 228 17.30 -14.98 34.36
C GLY A 228 18.02 -16.00 35.25
N TRP A 229 17.33 -16.51 36.28
CA TRP A 229 17.87 -17.56 37.15
C TRP A 229 18.18 -18.86 36.40
N ARG A 230 17.25 -19.31 35.54
CA ARG A 230 17.44 -20.53 34.73
C ARG A 230 18.57 -20.38 33.70
N SER A 231 18.71 -19.22 33.09
CA SER A 231 19.78 -18.87 32.14
C SER A 231 21.14 -18.96 32.82
N GLN A 232 21.29 -18.34 34.00
CA GLN A 232 22.52 -18.41 34.78
C GLN A 232 22.86 -19.86 35.16
N ARG A 233 21.88 -20.65 35.60
CA ARG A 233 22.10 -22.06 35.94
C ARG A 233 22.54 -22.88 34.71
N ALA A 234 21.87 -22.71 33.57
CA ALA A 234 22.21 -23.38 32.32
C ALA A 234 23.63 -23.02 31.85
N ALA A 235 24.02 -21.75 32.01
CA ALA A 235 25.37 -21.29 31.67
C ALA A 235 26.44 -21.92 32.57
N MET A 236 26.22 -21.95 33.89
CA MET A 236 27.15 -22.64 34.82
C MET A 236 27.29 -24.12 34.48
N THR A 237 26.20 -24.83 34.22
CA THR A 237 26.25 -26.25 33.85
C THR A 237 27.02 -26.50 32.55
N THR A 238 27.02 -25.54 31.63
CA THR A 238 27.71 -25.67 30.35
C THR A 238 29.20 -25.34 30.45
N LEU A 239 29.56 -24.38 31.29
CA LEU A 239 30.93 -23.86 31.44
C LEU A 239 31.75 -24.58 32.52
N LEU A 240 31.12 -25.27 33.46
CA LEU A 240 31.83 -26.06 34.45
C LEU A 240 32.53 -27.24 33.75
N PRO A 241 33.77 -27.60 34.18
CA PRO A 241 34.46 -28.75 33.63
C PRO A 241 33.58 -29.98 33.84
N LYS A 242 33.25 -30.65 32.74
CA LYS A 242 32.63 -31.96 32.84
C LYS A 242 33.67 -32.88 33.45
N VAL A 243 33.36 -33.48 34.59
CA VAL A 243 34.13 -34.59 35.12
C VAL A 243 34.28 -35.58 33.98
N ALA A 244 35.52 -35.93 33.62
CA ALA A 244 35.76 -37.00 32.66
C ALA A 244 35.01 -38.20 33.22
N ASP A 245 33.99 -38.67 32.49
CA ASP A 245 33.19 -39.78 32.96
C ASP A 245 34.10 -41.01 32.89
N ASP A 246 34.70 -41.40 34.00
CA ASP A 246 35.72 -42.45 34.11
C ASP A 246 35.18 -43.85 33.71
N ARG A 247 33.92 -43.95 33.25
CA ARG A 247 33.26 -45.23 32.97
C ARG A 247 32.62 -45.41 31.59
N GLU A 248 32.47 -44.37 30.75
CA GLU A 248 31.77 -44.56 29.45
C GLU A 248 32.65 -44.53 28.19
N THR A 249 33.92 -44.10 28.27
CA THR A 249 34.77 -43.95 27.05
C THR A 249 35.76 -45.07 26.76
N LEU A 250 35.99 -46.05 27.65
CA LEU A 250 36.85 -47.20 27.35
C LEU A 250 36.09 -48.50 27.02
N ALA A 251 34.79 -48.59 27.36
CA ALA A 251 34.01 -49.81 27.14
C ALA A 251 33.21 -49.83 25.82
N ASN A 252 32.94 -48.66 25.22
CA ASN A 252 32.22 -48.54 23.94
C ASN A 252 33.04 -47.91 22.81
N GLU A 253 34.31 -47.55 23.04
CA GLU A 253 35.31 -47.39 21.98
C GLU A 253 35.87 -48.77 21.57
N THR A 254 35.00 -49.78 21.39
CA THR A 254 35.17 -50.58 20.18
C THR A 254 35.11 -49.56 19.06
N THR A 255 36.26 -49.29 18.45
CA THR A 255 36.38 -48.70 17.12
C THR A 255 35.24 -49.22 16.26
N GLY A 256 34.12 -48.49 16.23
CA GLY A 256 33.03 -48.78 15.33
C GLY A 256 33.66 -48.65 13.97
N HIS A 257 33.97 -49.78 13.34
CA HIS A 257 34.45 -49.77 11.98
C HIS A 257 33.50 -48.84 11.21
N PRO A 258 34.00 -47.79 10.55
CA PRO A 258 33.13 -46.87 9.81
C PRO A 258 32.18 -47.63 8.87
N ALA A 259 32.56 -48.85 8.47
CA ALA A 259 31.76 -49.84 7.76
C ALA A 259 30.32 -50.03 8.27
N SER A 260 30.00 -49.96 9.57
CA SER A 260 28.62 -50.20 10.04
C SER A 260 27.65 -49.05 9.75
N PHE A 261 28.15 -47.81 9.68
CA PHE A 261 27.35 -46.67 9.22
C PHE A 261 27.23 -46.70 7.69
N TRP A 262 28.32 -47.02 6.98
CA TRP A 262 28.33 -47.14 5.52
C TRP A 262 27.51 -48.33 4.99
N SER A 263 27.35 -49.41 5.75
CA SER A 263 26.54 -50.57 5.36
C SER A 263 25.03 -50.33 5.42
N SER A 264 24.59 -49.27 6.11
CA SER A 264 23.17 -48.88 6.23
C SER A 264 22.80 -47.64 5.42
N ALA A 265 23.79 -46.94 4.85
CA ALA A 265 23.54 -45.80 3.98
C ALA A 265 22.98 -46.29 2.63
N PRO A 266 21.84 -45.76 2.16
CA PRO A 266 21.26 -46.20 0.90
C PRO A 266 22.22 -45.91 -0.25
N MET A 267 22.52 -46.93 -1.06
CA MET A 267 23.23 -46.76 -2.33
C MET A 267 22.29 -46.07 -3.33
N LEU A 268 22.31 -44.75 -3.29
CA LEU A 268 21.53 -43.92 -4.21
C LEU A 268 22.26 -43.86 -5.55
N GLY A 269 21.61 -44.36 -6.61
CA GLY A 269 22.22 -44.57 -7.93
C GLY A 269 22.62 -43.30 -8.69
N THR A 270 22.34 -42.10 -8.16
CA THR A 270 22.76 -40.83 -8.77
C THR A 270 23.33 -39.87 -7.74
N SER A 271 24.27 -39.03 -8.16
CA SER A 271 24.85 -37.97 -7.31
C SER A 271 23.81 -36.92 -6.88
N TRP A 272 22.71 -36.79 -7.62
CA TRP A 272 21.62 -35.89 -7.29
C TRP A 272 20.76 -36.41 -6.14
N SER A 273 20.36 -37.68 -6.21
CA SER A 273 19.53 -38.26 -5.17
C SER A 273 20.27 -38.33 -3.84
N SER A 274 21.59 -38.58 -3.84
CA SER A 274 22.40 -38.55 -2.63
C SER A 274 22.48 -37.16 -1.99
N MET A 275 22.63 -36.10 -2.79
CA MET A 275 22.65 -34.72 -2.27
C MET A 275 21.28 -34.27 -1.74
N ILE A 276 20.20 -34.61 -2.45
CA ILE A 276 18.84 -34.30 -2.00
C ILE A 276 18.52 -35.06 -0.72
N TRP A 277 18.87 -36.35 -0.66
CA TRP A 277 18.69 -37.17 0.53
C TRP A 277 19.48 -36.63 1.72
N GLN A 278 20.75 -36.24 1.50
CA GLN A 278 21.57 -35.60 2.52
C GLN A 278 20.93 -34.31 3.02
N SER A 279 20.43 -33.46 2.11
CA SER A 279 19.75 -32.21 2.47
C SER A 279 18.47 -32.45 3.25
N ALA A 280 17.71 -33.50 2.93
CA ALA A 280 16.47 -33.84 3.64
C ALA A 280 16.75 -34.40 5.05
N ARG A 281 17.82 -35.20 5.19
CA ARG A 281 18.18 -35.88 6.44
C ARG A 281 19.02 -35.05 7.39
N SER A 282 19.65 -33.97 6.93
CA SER A 282 20.49 -33.13 7.79
C SER A 282 19.70 -32.39 8.87
N ALA A 283 18.44 -32.00 8.60
CA ALA A 283 17.58 -31.38 9.60
C ALA A 283 16.07 -31.64 9.38
N PRO A 284 15.61 -32.89 9.52
CA PRO A 284 14.21 -33.25 9.29
C PRO A 284 13.25 -32.49 10.22
N ILE A 285 13.67 -32.23 11.46
CA ILE A 285 12.87 -31.49 12.44
C ILE A 285 12.72 -30.01 12.03
N ALA A 286 13.77 -29.39 11.49
CA ALA A 286 13.71 -28.01 11.04
C ALA A 286 12.69 -27.84 9.91
N PHE A 287 12.73 -28.75 8.91
CA PHE A 287 11.76 -28.75 7.82
C PHE A 287 10.33 -29.00 8.31
N ALA A 288 10.14 -29.98 9.19
CA ALA A 288 8.81 -30.26 9.77
C ALA A 288 8.24 -29.03 10.49
N ILE A 289 9.04 -28.38 11.35
CA ILE A 289 8.63 -27.16 12.06
C ILE A 289 8.25 -26.05 11.07
N THR A 290 9.10 -25.78 10.08
CA THR A 290 8.80 -24.75 9.08
C THR A 290 7.56 -25.08 8.26
N ALA A 291 7.36 -26.34 7.85
CA ALA A 291 6.17 -26.77 7.12
C ALA A 291 4.91 -26.56 7.94
N THR A 292 4.91 -26.95 9.22
CA THR A 292 3.79 -26.71 10.14
C THR A 292 3.51 -25.21 10.29
N MET A 293 4.53 -24.39 10.47
CA MET A 293 4.37 -22.93 10.59
C MET A 293 3.79 -22.31 9.31
N VAL A 294 4.23 -22.75 8.12
CA VAL A 294 3.64 -22.32 6.84
C VAL A 294 2.18 -22.70 6.77
N LEU A 295 1.84 -23.96 7.03
CA LEU A 295 0.45 -24.43 6.99
C LEU A 295 -0.44 -23.67 7.96
N VAL A 296 0.02 -23.44 9.19
CA VAL A 296 -0.72 -22.64 10.19
C VAL A 296 -0.95 -21.22 9.68
N GLY A 297 0.08 -20.55 9.17
CA GLY A 297 -0.05 -19.18 8.66
C GLY A 297 -0.95 -19.06 7.42
N LEU A 298 -1.06 -20.12 6.62
CA LEU A 298 -1.93 -20.17 5.43
C LEU A 298 -3.38 -20.56 5.76
N ILE A 299 -3.61 -21.47 6.71
CA ILE A 299 -4.94 -22.03 7.01
C ILE A 299 -5.70 -21.13 8.00
N VAL A 300 -5.04 -20.55 9.01
CA VAL A 300 -5.70 -19.72 10.03
C VAL A 300 -6.53 -18.57 9.44
N PRO A 301 -6.04 -17.77 8.45
CA PRO A 301 -6.87 -16.75 7.81
C PRO A 301 -8.20 -17.28 7.24
N LEU A 302 -8.21 -18.53 6.75
CA LEU A 302 -9.37 -19.14 6.11
C LEU A 302 -10.41 -19.65 7.13
N THR A 303 -9.98 -19.96 8.35
CA THR A 303 -10.83 -20.56 9.38
C THR A 303 -11.43 -19.53 10.34
N LEU A 304 -10.92 -18.31 10.39
CA LEU A 304 -11.42 -17.26 11.28
C LEU A 304 -12.82 -16.79 10.85
N PRO A 305 -13.88 -17.05 11.66
CA PRO A 305 -15.20 -16.53 11.37
C PRO A 305 -15.22 -15.01 11.57
N GLN A 306 -15.78 -14.27 10.61
CA GLN A 306 -15.88 -12.80 10.67
C GLN A 306 -16.84 -12.27 11.76
N GLY A 307 -17.52 -13.14 12.52
CA GLY A 307 -18.68 -12.76 13.34
C GLY A 307 -18.55 -12.92 14.86
N GLU A 308 -17.64 -13.73 15.38
CA GLU A 308 -17.58 -14.00 16.83
C GLU A 308 -16.21 -13.64 17.42
N ALA A 309 -16.13 -12.42 17.96
CA ALA A 309 -14.94 -11.82 18.56
C ALA A 309 -14.42 -12.55 19.82
N ASN A 310 -15.14 -13.54 20.33
CA ASN A 310 -14.84 -14.21 21.60
C ASN A 310 -13.95 -15.46 21.47
N ASN A 311 -13.54 -15.84 20.25
CA ASN A 311 -12.72 -17.03 20.05
C ASN A 311 -11.23 -16.75 20.27
N ILE A 312 -10.56 -17.59 21.08
CA ILE A 312 -9.10 -17.60 21.32
C ILE A 312 -8.31 -17.49 20.00
N ALA A 313 -8.78 -18.19 18.97
CA ALA A 313 -8.18 -18.17 17.64
C ALA A 313 -8.11 -16.76 17.03
N ALA A 314 -9.13 -15.92 17.24
CA ALA A 314 -9.17 -14.55 16.72
C ALA A 314 -8.10 -13.65 17.37
N THR A 315 -7.73 -13.95 18.62
CA THR A 315 -6.72 -13.14 19.33
C THR A 315 -5.30 -13.53 18.95
N PHE A 316 -5.06 -14.82 18.76
CA PHE A 316 -3.76 -15.30 18.25
C PHE A 316 -3.63 -15.21 16.74
N ALA A 317 -4.71 -14.90 16.01
CA ALA A 317 -4.72 -14.83 14.56
C ALA A 317 -3.54 -14.02 13.99
N PRO A 318 -3.25 -12.78 14.43
CA PRO A 318 -2.15 -12.01 13.84
C PRO A 318 -0.79 -12.71 14.00
N LEU A 319 -0.54 -13.32 15.17
CA LEU A 319 0.68 -14.06 15.44
C LEU A 319 0.77 -15.32 14.57
N LEU A 320 -0.31 -16.09 14.49
CA LEU A 320 -0.37 -17.32 13.71
C LEU A 320 -0.21 -17.05 12.21
N ILE A 321 -0.82 -15.98 11.71
CA ILE A 321 -0.68 -15.51 10.32
C ILE A 321 0.78 -15.13 10.04
N LEU A 322 1.46 -14.47 10.98
CA LEU A 322 2.86 -14.08 10.84
C LEU A 322 3.83 -15.28 10.78
N LEU A 323 3.46 -16.42 11.35
CA LEU A 323 4.29 -17.64 11.29
C LEU A 323 4.52 -18.11 9.85
N GLY A 324 3.56 -17.90 8.95
CA GLY A 324 3.67 -18.32 7.55
C GLY A 324 4.82 -17.63 6.82
N PRO A 325 4.78 -16.29 6.65
CA PRO A 325 5.86 -15.52 6.02
C PRO A 325 7.22 -15.72 6.71
N LEU A 326 7.23 -15.83 8.04
CA LEU A 326 8.45 -16.10 8.81
C LEU A 326 9.06 -17.46 8.44
N ALA A 327 8.25 -18.52 8.38
CA ALA A 327 8.70 -19.86 8.04
C ALA A 327 9.16 -19.98 6.58
N ILE A 328 8.50 -19.28 5.65
CA ILE A 328 8.94 -19.21 4.25
C ILE A 328 10.32 -18.55 4.15
N ALA A 329 10.54 -17.47 4.91
CA ALA A 329 11.86 -16.85 4.97
C ALA A 329 12.92 -17.82 5.52
N TRP A 330 12.59 -18.57 6.57
CA TRP A 330 13.50 -19.58 7.11
C TRP A 330 13.77 -20.73 6.15
N LEU A 331 12.78 -21.20 5.38
CA LEU A 331 12.99 -22.18 4.31
C LEU A 331 14.04 -21.68 3.30
N GLY A 332 14.04 -20.39 2.97
CA GLY A 332 15.08 -19.77 2.15
C GLY A 332 16.45 -19.74 2.82
N VAL A 333 16.51 -19.46 4.13
CA VAL A 333 17.77 -19.49 4.90
C VAL A 333 18.38 -20.89 4.97
N LEU A 334 17.55 -21.90 5.18
CA LEU A 334 17.96 -23.29 5.32
C LEU A 334 18.66 -23.84 4.06
N VAL A 335 18.38 -23.30 2.87
CA VAL A 335 19.09 -23.69 1.63
C VAL A 335 20.61 -23.67 1.81
N PHE A 336 21.16 -22.59 2.37
CA PHE A 336 22.60 -22.42 2.51
C PHE A 336 23.11 -22.73 3.92
N GLN A 337 22.29 -22.52 4.96
CA GLN A 337 22.73 -22.56 6.36
C GLN A 337 22.36 -23.85 7.12
N ASN A 338 21.48 -24.71 6.58
CA ASN A 338 20.96 -25.89 7.31
C ASN A 338 22.01 -26.92 7.73
N ASP A 339 23.09 -27.06 6.94
CA ASP A 339 24.02 -28.19 7.09
C ASP A 339 25.27 -27.89 7.94
N GLY A 340 25.32 -26.75 8.62
CA GLY A 340 26.45 -26.40 9.50
C GLY A 340 27.76 -26.19 8.73
N SER A 341 28.04 -24.91 8.47
CA SER A 341 29.27 -24.34 7.89
C SER A 341 29.50 -24.46 6.37
N ALA A 342 30.02 -23.36 5.84
CA ALA A 342 30.67 -23.29 4.54
C ALA A 342 31.81 -24.32 4.36
N ALA A 343 32.25 -25.03 5.40
CA ALA A 343 33.27 -26.07 5.30
C ALA A 343 32.73 -27.33 4.59
N ARG A 344 31.44 -27.68 4.77
CA ARG A 344 30.85 -28.81 4.04
C ARG A 344 30.63 -28.50 2.55
N LEU A 345 30.27 -27.26 2.25
CA LEU A 345 30.19 -26.79 0.86
C LEU A 345 31.56 -26.76 0.20
N ARG A 346 32.58 -26.30 0.94
CA ARG A 346 33.97 -26.36 0.51
C ARG A 346 34.44 -27.79 0.28
N PHE A 347 34.06 -28.73 1.14
CA PHE A 347 34.38 -30.16 0.95
C PHE A 347 33.80 -30.73 -0.37
N LEU A 348 32.63 -30.28 -0.80
CA LEU A 348 32.07 -30.63 -2.11
C LEU A 348 32.82 -29.94 -3.26
N ALA A 349 33.23 -28.68 -3.05
CA ALA A 349 34.05 -27.93 -3.99
C ALA A 349 35.42 -28.58 -4.22
N ASP A 350 36.09 -28.98 -3.13
CA ASP A 350 37.39 -29.66 -3.12
C ASP A 350 37.32 -31.02 -3.85
N ARG A 351 36.13 -31.62 -3.95
CA ARG A 351 35.87 -32.86 -4.73
C ARG A 351 35.44 -32.60 -6.18
N GLY A 352 35.44 -31.36 -6.64
CA GLY A 352 35.07 -31.01 -8.01
C GLY A 352 33.57 -31.13 -8.31
N VAL A 353 32.70 -31.11 -7.30
CA VAL A 353 31.25 -31.11 -7.55
C VAL A 353 30.82 -29.78 -8.16
N SER A 354 30.14 -29.83 -9.31
CA SER A 354 29.62 -28.65 -9.99
C SER A 354 28.73 -27.79 -9.07
N PRO A 355 29.00 -26.47 -8.95
CA PRO A 355 28.21 -25.56 -8.12
C PRO A 355 26.72 -25.53 -8.47
N THR A 356 26.37 -25.63 -9.76
CA THR A 356 24.97 -25.67 -10.21
C THR A 356 24.23 -26.90 -9.70
N LYS A 357 24.90 -28.06 -9.66
CA LYS A 357 24.30 -29.29 -9.11
C LYS A 357 24.03 -29.14 -7.62
N VAL A 358 24.99 -28.60 -6.86
CA VAL A 358 24.83 -28.36 -5.41
C VAL A 358 23.72 -27.35 -5.15
N TYR A 359 23.66 -26.26 -5.93
CA TYR A 359 22.63 -25.23 -5.83
C TYR A 359 21.23 -25.83 -5.98
N LEU A 360 20.97 -26.48 -7.10
CA LEU A 360 19.66 -27.06 -7.40
C LEU A 360 19.27 -28.19 -6.42
N ALA A 361 20.22 -29.04 -6.02
CA ALA A 361 19.94 -30.11 -5.05
C ALA A 361 19.51 -29.56 -3.68
N ARG A 362 20.09 -28.43 -3.23
CA ARG A 362 19.73 -27.77 -1.97
C ARG A 362 18.39 -27.05 -2.03
N HIS A 363 17.95 -26.62 -3.20
CA HIS A 363 16.62 -26.01 -3.39
C HIS A 363 15.49 -27.04 -3.42
N ALA A 364 15.76 -28.30 -3.76
CA ALA A 364 14.74 -29.33 -3.94
C ALA A 364 13.87 -29.56 -2.69
N VAL A 365 14.45 -29.61 -1.49
CA VAL A 365 13.71 -29.90 -0.24
C VAL A 365 12.87 -28.69 0.22
N PRO A 366 13.41 -27.46 0.33
CA PRO A 366 12.60 -26.32 0.72
C PRO A 366 11.49 -25.98 -0.29
N LEU A 367 11.78 -26.07 -1.59
CA LEU A 367 10.76 -25.79 -2.63
C LEU A 367 9.66 -26.85 -2.65
N SER A 368 10.00 -28.14 -2.50
CA SER A 368 8.98 -29.19 -2.40
C SER A 368 8.11 -29.04 -1.15
N THR A 369 8.71 -28.64 -0.01
CA THR A 369 7.99 -28.32 1.22
C THR A 369 7.01 -27.17 1.02
N PHE A 370 7.45 -26.07 0.38
CA PHE A 370 6.59 -24.93 0.10
C PHE A 370 5.48 -25.28 -0.91
N ALA A 371 5.80 -26.01 -1.98
CA ALA A 371 4.82 -26.48 -2.96
C ALA A 371 3.76 -27.39 -2.32
N PHE A 372 4.15 -28.30 -1.43
CA PHE A 372 3.22 -29.12 -0.66
C PHE A 372 2.26 -28.25 0.17
N CYS A 373 2.78 -27.23 0.86
CA CYS A 373 1.94 -26.31 1.64
C CYS A 373 0.95 -25.53 0.76
N LEU A 374 1.35 -25.14 -0.45
CA LEU A 374 0.48 -24.47 -1.42
C LEU A 374 -0.63 -25.40 -1.95
N ILE A 375 -0.33 -26.67 -2.17
CA ILE A 375 -1.34 -27.68 -2.54
C ILE A 375 -2.37 -27.82 -1.42
N VAL A 376 -1.92 -27.97 -0.17
CA VAL A 376 -2.81 -28.06 1.00
C VAL A 376 -3.66 -26.80 1.14
N TYR A 377 -3.05 -25.61 1.01
CA TYR A 377 -3.78 -24.33 1.00
C TYR A 377 -4.87 -24.32 -0.07
N THR A 378 -4.54 -24.76 -1.29
CA THR A 378 -5.49 -24.79 -2.40
C THR A 378 -6.70 -25.68 -2.06
N ILE A 379 -6.46 -26.90 -1.57
CA ILE A 379 -7.51 -27.84 -1.15
C ILE A 379 -8.41 -27.21 -0.08
N VAL A 380 -7.82 -26.62 0.97
CA VAL A 380 -8.58 -25.98 2.07
C VAL A 380 -9.35 -24.75 1.58
N SER A 381 -8.76 -23.96 0.67
CA SER A 381 -9.39 -22.76 0.11
C SER A 381 -10.60 -23.09 -0.77
N ILE A 382 -10.53 -24.15 -1.57
CA ILE A 382 -11.64 -24.64 -2.41
C ILE A 382 -12.76 -25.17 -1.52
N TRP A 383 -12.43 -26.05 -0.57
CA TRP A 383 -13.39 -26.57 0.40
C TRP A 383 -14.11 -25.45 1.17
N ARG A 384 -13.37 -24.39 1.54
CA ARG A 384 -13.94 -23.25 2.22
C ARG A 384 -14.82 -22.39 1.33
N ALA A 385 -14.42 -22.16 0.07
CA ALA A 385 -15.19 -21.40 -0.90
C ALA A 385 -16.57 -22.04 -1.14
N GLU A 386 -16.62 -23.37 -1.30
CA GLU A 386 -17.87 -24.13 -1.44
C GLU A 386 -18.77 -24.01 -0.19
N SER A 387 -18.18 -23.97 1.00
CA SER A 387 -18.94 -23.89 2.26
C SER A 387 -19.57 -22.51 2.51
N VAL A 388 -18.97 -21.44 1.97
CA VAL A 388 -19.35 -20.03 2.25
C VAL A 388 -20.39 -19.49 1.27
N GLU A 389 -20.66 -20.17 0.15
CA GLU A 389 -21.64 -19.75 -0.87
C GLU A 389 -23.07 -19.54 -0.31
N THR A 390 -23.33 -20.04 0.91
CA THR A 390 -24.59 -19.82 1.65
C THR A 390 -24.69 -18.47 2.38
N GLN A 391 -23.59 -17.72 2.55
CA GLN A 391 -23.57 -16.42 3.25
C GLN A 391 -23.22 -15.29 2.27
N HIS A 392 -24.11 -14.28 2.17
CA HIS A 392 -24.08 -13.17 1.19
C HIS A 392 -22.91 -12.18 1.34
N ARG A 393 -21.80 -12.55 1.98
CA ARG A 393 -20.62 -11.67 2.12
C ARG A 393 -19.45 -12.25 1.34
N PRO A 394 -18.91 -11.53 0.33
CA PRO A 394 -17.76 -11.99 -0.42
C PRO A 394 -16.55 -12.09 0.52
N PHE A 395 -16.17 -13.32 0.84
CA PHE A 395 -14.98 -13.60 1.63
C PHE A 395 -13.73 -13.40 0.76
N LEU A 396 -12.77 -12.58 1.22
CA LEU A 396 -11.58 -12.24 0.46
C LEU A 396 -10.51 -13.33 0.64
N VAL A 397 -10.71 -14.49 -0.02
CA VAL A 397 -9.69 -15.54 -0.12
C VAL A 397 -8.58 -15.04 -1.05
N PRO A 398 -7.33 -14.88 -0.60
CA PRO A 398 -6.24 -14.55 -1.51
C PRO A 398 -6.08 -15.63 -2.57
N SER A 399 -5.90 -15.24 -3.83
CA SER A 399 -5.67 -16.22 -4.90
C SER A 399 -4.39 -17.03 -4.65
N LEU A 400 -4.35 -18.28 -5.13
CA LEU A 400 -3.14 -19.11 -5.06
C LEU A 400 -1.92 -18.40 -5.66
N LEU A 401 -2.11 -17.71 -6.79
CA LEU A 401 -1.04 -16.96 -7.46
C LEU A 401 -0.50 -15.85 -6.55
N THR A 402 -1.38 -15.14 -5.84
CA THR A 402 -0.97 -14.09 -4.89
C THR A 402 -0.09 -14.67 -3.78
N ILE A 403 -0.54 -15.76 -3.14
CA ILE A 403 0.23 -16.39 -2.05
C ILE A 403 1.55 -16.97 -2.57
N ALA A 404 1.53 -17.62 -3.73
CA ALA A 404 2.73 -18.16 -4.36
C ALA A 404 3.74 -17.07 -4.67
N MET A 405 3.31 -15.92 -5.22
CA MET A 405 4.18 -14.78 -5.50
C MET A 405 4.73 -14.13 -4.22
N MET A 406 3.90 -13.96 -3.19
CA MET A 406 4.35 -13.44 -1.89
C MET A 406 5.41 -14.37 -1.28
N GLY A 407 5.12 -15.67 -1.24
CA GLY A 407 6.05 -16.68 -0.72
C GLY A 407 7.32 -16.77 -1.56
N TRP A 408 7.22 -16.65 -2.88
CA TRP A 408 8.35 -16.62 -3.80
C TRP A 408 9.30 -15.45 -3.52
N VAL A 409 8.77 -14.23 -3.39
CA VAL A 409 9.57 -13.04 -3.02
C VAL A 409 10.25 -13.27 -1.68
N MET A 410 9.49 -13.73 -0.68
CA MET A 410 10.02 -13.95 0.66
C MET A 410 11.16 -14.98 0.65
N TYR A 411 10.96 -16.09 -0.04
CA TYR A 411 11.94 -17.16 -0.21
C TYR A 411 13.19 -16.69 -0.94
N SER A 412 13.02 -16.03 -2.09
CA SER A 412 14.07 -15.51 -2.96
C SER A 412 14.98 -14.52 -2.24
N VAL A 413 14.41 -13.54 -1.54
CA VAL A 413 15.20 -12.56 -0.77
C VAL A 413 15.89 -13.21 0.42
N SER A 414 15.23 -14.18 1.06
CA SER A 414 15.78 -14.84 2.26
C SER A 414 16.97 -15.75 1.97
N GLN A 415 16.95 -16.47 0.83
CA GLN A 415 18.10 -17.27 0.40
C GLN A 415 19.28 -16.40 -0.05
N TRP A 416 19.00 -15.23 -0.64
CA TRP A 416 20.04 -14.26 -0.99
C TRP A 416 20.68 -13.68 0.26
N THR A 417 19.86 -13.30 1.22
CA THR A 417 20.30 -12.84 2.53
C THR A 417 21.16 -13.89 3.26
N SER A 418 20.83 -15.18 3.12
CA SER A 418 21.59 -16.25 3.79
C SER A 418 22.95 -16.55 3.16
N GLN A 419 23.21 -16.15 1.91
CA GLN A 419 24.57 -16.15 1.36
C GLN A 419 25.40 -14.95 1.81
N LEU A 420 24.77 -13.80 2.06
CA LEU A 420 25.46 -12.60 2.55
C LEU A 420 25.97 -12.76 3.97
N PHE A 421 25.18 -13.42 4.83
CA PHE A 421 25.53 -13.67 6.21
C PHE A 421 26.02 -15.10 6.42
N ARG A 422 27.24 -15.26 6.97
CA ARG A 422 27.83 -16.58 7.21
C ARG A 422 27.22 -17.33 8.38
N THR A 423 26.54 -16.63 9.28
CA THR A 423 26.05 -17.18 10.55
C THR A 423 24.56 -17.39 10.45
N LEU A 424 24.12 -18.63 10.70
CA LEU A 424 22.71 -19.02 10.64
C LEU A 424 21.83 -18.08 11.47
N VAL A 425 22.24 -17.75 12.70
CA VAL A 425 21.50 -16.84 13.60
C VAL A 425 21.19 -15.50 12.93
N LEU A 426 22.20 -14.86 12.33
CA LEU A 426 22.03 -13.57 11.69
C LEU A 426 21.11 -13.68 10.47
N SER A 427 21.27 -14.72 9.65
CA SER A 427 20.37 -14.96 8.51
C SER A 427 18.92 -15.19 8.95
N VAL A 428 18.69 -16.01 9.98
CA VAL A 428 17.34 -16.34 10.48
C VAL A 428 16.61 -15.10 11.03
N ILE A 429 17.34 -14.15 11.62
CA ILE A 429 16.78 -12.90 12.14
C ILE A 429 16.56 -11.87 11.02
N VAL A 430 17.55 -11.72 10.13
CA VAL A 430 17.56 -10.62 9.15
C VAL A 430 16.75 -10.93 7.90
N SER A 431 16.79 -12.18 7.43
CA SER A 431 16.09 -12.59 6.21
C SER A 431 14.60 -12.27 6.24
N PRO A 432 13.83 -12.57 7.30
CA PRO A 432 12.40 -12.22 7.33
C PRO A 432 12.15 -10.72 7.23
N ILE A 433 13.01 -9.88 7.82
CA ILE A 433 12.87 -8.42 7.82
C ILE A 433 13.13 -7.88 6.41
N LEU A 434 14.24 -8.28 5.78
CA LEU A 434 14.56 -7.86 4.41
C LEU A 434 13.54 -8.38 3.41
N ALA A 435 13.10 -9.63 3.58
CA ALA A 435 12.07 -10.25 2.75
C ALA A 435 10.73 -9.49 2.86
N ALA A 436 10.28 -9.19 4.08
CA ALA A 436 9.06 -8.42 4.30
C ALA A 436 9.17 -6.99 3.75
N MET A 437 10.34 -6.36 3.88
CA MET A 437 10.61 -5.03 3.33
C MET A 437 10.55 -5.02 1.80
N VAL A 438 11.20 -5.99 1.14
CA VAL A 438 11.14 -6.11 -0.32
C VAL A 438 9.73 -6.45 -0.78
N LEU A 439 9.03 -7.36 -0.08
CA LEU A 439 7.65 -7.68 -0.38
C LEU A 439 6.75 -6.45 -0.25
N GLY A 440 6.86 -5.71 0.85
CA GLY A 440 6.13 -4.47 1.09
C GLY A 440 6.43 -3.41 0.04
N TRP A 441 7.69 -3.26 -0.36
CA TRP A 441 8.09 -2.39 -1.47
C TRP A 441 7.47 -2.80 -2.80
N LEU A 442 7.49 -4.09 -3.14
CA LEU A 442 6.92 -4.58 -4.40
C LEU A 442 5.40 -4.43 -4.42
N ILE A 443 4.71 -4.75 -3.31
CA ILE A 443 3.27 -4.50 -3.14
C ILE A 443 2.98 -3.02 -3.31
N TRP A 444 3.69 -2.16 -2.57
CA TRP A 444 3.55 -0.72 -2.69
C TRP A 444 3.77 -0.27 -4.12
N SER A 445 4.85 -0.68 -4.78
CA SER A 445 5.14 -0.30 -6.17
C SER A 445 4.10 -0.77 -7.19
N SER A 446 3.42 -1.90 -6.92
CA SER A 446 2.32 -2.37 -7.75
C SER A 446 1.11 -1.43 -7.68
N PHE A 447 0.76 -0.96 -6.48
CA PHE A 447 -0.38 -0.06 -6.28
C PHE A 447 -0.03 1.42 -6.53
N ALA A 448 1.09 1.87 -5.99
CA ALA A 448 1.56 3.25 -6.01
C ALA A 448 2.17 3.69 -7.35
N LEU A 449 2.87 2.78 -8.03
CA LEU A 449 3.57 3.07 -9.28
C LEU A 449 2.96 2.32 -10.47
N GLN A 450 1.86 1.59 -10.28
CA GLN A 450 1.26 0.73 -11.31
C GLN A 450 2.27 -0.21 -11.98
N THR A 451 3.24 -0.71 -11.19
CA THR A 451 4.28 -1.56 -11.72
C THR A 451 3.67 -2.87 -12.22
N PRO A 452 3.87 -3.25 -13.49
CA PRO A 452 3.26 -4.43 -14.06
C PRO A 452 3.82 -5.71 -13.43
N ALA A 453 2.97 -6.72 -13.30
CA ALA A 453 3.29 -7.97 -12.61
C ALA A 453 4.53 -8.68 -13.18
N TRP A 454 4.81 -8.56 -14.48
CA TRP A 454 6.00 -9.16 -15.08
C TRP A 454 7.30 -8.49 -14.58
N ILE A 455 7.34 -7.16 -14.39
CA ILE A 455 8.51 -6.49 -13.80
C ILE A 455 8.72 -6.98 -12.38
N LEU A 456 7.64 -7.06 -11.59
CA LEU A 456 7.69 -7.56 -10.21
C LEU A 456 8.22 -9.01 -10.17
N ALA A 457 7.73 -9.86 -11.06
CA ALA A 457 8.20 -11.25 -11.19
C ALA A 457 9.69 -11.30 -11.57
N THR A 458 10.13 -10.57 -12.60
CA THR A 458 11.53 -10.52 -13.03
C THR A 458 12.44 -9.99 -11.93
N VAL A 459 12.05 -8.92 -11.25
CA VAL A 459 12.81 -8.34 -10.13
C VAL A 459 12.92 -9.32 -8.97
N SER A 460 11.86 -10.05 -8.66
CA SER A 460 11.87 -11.08 -7.60
C SER A 460 12.76 -12.29 -7.92
N LEU A 461 13.08 -12.53 -9.19
CA LEU A 461 14.01 -13.59 -9.64
C LEU A 461 15.47 -13.19 -9.48
N VAL A 462 15.78 -11.88 -9.48
CA VAL A 462 17.15 -11.35 -9.42
C VAL A 462 17.95 -11.87 -8.20
N PRO A 463 17.41 -11.93 -6.97
CA PRO A 463 18.13 -12.52 -5.84
C PRO A 463 18.52 -13.98 -6.08
N MET A 464 17.65 -14.80 -6.67
CA MET A 464 17.95 -16.21 -6.97
C MET A 464 19.00 -16.37 -8.07
N LEU A 465 18.93 -15.57 -9.13
CA LEU A 465 19.96 -15.58 -10.17
C LEU A 465 21.32 -15.18 -9.60
N THR A 466 21.31 -14.20 -8.70
CA THR A 466 22.53 -13.73 -8.03
C THR A 466 23.11 -14.80 -7.11
N THR A 467 22.28 -15.50 -6.32
CA THR A 467 22.76 -16.59 -5.46
C THR A 467 23.30 -17.76 -6.25
N TRP A 468 22.71 -18.06 -7.41
CA TRP A 468 23.22 -19.05 -8.34
C TRP A 468 24.59 -18.65 -8.91
N CYS A 469 24.74 -17.41 -9.40
CA CYS A 469 26.02 -16.90 -9.94
C CYS A 469 27.13 -16.82 -8.88
N LEU A 470 26.78 -16.51 -7.63
CA LEU A 470 27.74 -16.44 -6.52
C LEU A 470 28.07 -17.80 -5.90
N MET A 471 27.32 -18.86 -6.23
CA MET A 471 27.50 -20.19 -5.65
C MET A 471 28.94 -20.73 -5.76
N PRO A 472 29.65 -20.65 -6.90
CA PRO A 472 31.04 -21.12 -6.99
C PRO A 472 31.95 -20.43 -5.97
N ARG A 473 31.80 -19.11 -5.83
CA ARG A 473 32.59 -18.28 -4.92
C ARG A 473 32.22 -18.51 -3.45
N PHE A 474 30.94 -18.74 -3.20
CA PHE A 474 30.41 -19.07 -1.88
C PHE A 474 30.96 -20.42 -1.40
N MET A 475 31.00 -21.42 -2.28
CA MET A 475 31.62 -22.73 -2.02
C MET A 475 33.11 -22.61 -1.68
N ASP A 476 33.85 -21.77 -2.39
CA ASP A 476 35.28 -21.54 -2.19
C ASP A 476 35.63 -20.65 -0.97
N GLN A 477 34.65 -19.99 -0.36
CA GLN A 477 34.81 -19.02 0.73
C GLN A 477 35.67 -17.78 0.41
N ARG A 478 35.96 -17.50 -0.88
CA ARG A 478 36.97 -16.52 -1.33
C ARG A 478 36.50 -15.06 -1.35
N ASP A 479 35.22 -14.76 -1.63
CA ASP A 479 34.86 -13.41 -2.11
C ASP A 479 33.89 -12.62 -1.22
N ARG A 480 34.42 -11.93 -0.20
CA ARG A 480 33.63 -11.02 0.65
C ARG A 480 33.27 -9.70 -0.04
N PRO A 481 34.20 -8.90 -0.60
CA PRO A 481 33.85 -7.57 -1.09
C PRO A 481 32.97 -7.61 -2.35
N ILE A 482 33.24 -8.55 -3.27
CA ILE A 482 32.48 -8.66 -4.51
C ILE A 482 31.02 -9.08 -4.24
N SER A 483 30.77 -9.93 -3.25
CA SER A 483 29.41 -10.30 -2.84
C SER A 483 28.60 -9.09 -2.37
N PHE A 484 29.22 -8.12 -1.67
CA PHE A 484 28.55 -6.87 -1.28
C PHE A 484 28.27 -5.93 -2.46
N ILE A 485 29.16 -5.89 -3.45
CA ILE A 485 28.93 -5.12 -4.69
C ILE A 485 27.71 -5.68 -5.43
N TRP A 486 27.67 -7.00 -5.62
CA TRP A 486 26.50 -7.67 -6.22
C TRP A 486 25.25 -7.47 -5.38
N ALA A 487 25.34 -7.54 -4.05
CA ALA A 487 24.20 -7.29 -3.18
C ALA A 487 23.64 -5.88 -3.37
N THR A 488 24.52 -4.88 -3.49
CA THR A 488 24.13 -3.48 -3.73
C THR A 488 23.49 -3.33 -5.11
N ALA A 489 24.03 -3.98 -6.14
CA ALA A 489 23.46 -3.98 -7.49
C ALA A 489 22.07 -4.64 -7.52
N VAL A 490 21.88 -5.78 -6.84
CA VAL A 490 20.59 -6.45 -6.72
C VAL A 490 19.57 -5.57 -6.03
N ALA A 491 19.94 -4.95 -4.89
CA ALA A 491 19.07 -3.99 -4.22
C ALA A 491 18.72 -2.83 -5.15
N GLY A 492 19.70 -2.27 -5.87
CA GLY A 492 19.50 -1.21 -6.86
C GLY A 492 18.51 -1.58 -7.95
N ILE A 493 18.53 -2.83 -8.44
CA ILE A 493 17.54 -3.32 -9.42
C ILE A 493 16.16 -3.47 -8.80
N ILE A 494 16.07 -4.03 -7.58
CA ILE A 494 14.79 -4.25 -6.89
C ILE A 494 14.04 -2.95 -6.63
N PHE A 495 14.76 -1.94 -6.15
CA PHE A 495 14.18 -0.62 -5.86
C PHE A 495 14.11 0.25 -7.12
N GLY A 496 15.09 0.19 -8.00
CA GLY A 496 15.21 1.06 -9.16
C GLY A 496 14.28 0.70 -10.33
N ALA A 497 14.03 -0.58 -10.60
CA ALA A 497 13.25 -0.98 -11.78
C ALA A 497 11.79 -0.48 -11.76
N PRO A 498 11.03 -0.57 -10.65
CA PRO A 498 9.69 0.03 -10.56
C PRO A 498 9.71 1.55 -10.75
N ILE A 499 10.70 2.24 -10.17
CA ILE A 499 10.85 3.71 -10.29
C ILE A 499 11.17 4.09 -11.74
N LEU A 500 12.07 3.35 -12.39
CA LEU A 500 12.44 3.58 -13.79
C LEU A 500 11.25 3.34 -14.72
N HIS A 501 10.42 2.32 -14.43
CA HIS A 501 9.19 2.07 -15.18
C HIS A 501 8.21 3.24 -15.05
N ALA A 502 7.96 3.71 -13.83
CA ALA A 502 7.12 4.89 -13.59
C ALA A 502 7.66 6.14 -14.30
N ALA A 503 8.97 6.40 -14.18
CA ALA A 503 9.62 7.52 -14.86
C ALA A 503 9.49 7.41 -16.39
N TRP A 504 9.60 6.20 -16.94
CA TRP A 504 9.39 5.93 -18.37
C TRP A 504 7.93 6.17 -18.80
N GLN A 505 6.94 5.72 -18.02
CA GLN A 505 5.53 6.02 -18.29
C GLN A 505 5.26 7.53 -18.30
N ILE A 506 5.85 8.28 -17.37
CA ILE A 506 5.70 9.74 -17.31
C ILE A 506 6.38 10.40 -18.51
N ALA A 507 7.55 9.90 -18.92
CA ALA A 507 8.24 10.39 -20.11
C ALA A 507 7.48 10.12 -21.42
N GLN A 508 6.55 9.15 -21.45
CA GLN A 508 5.68 8.88 -22.59
C GLN A 508 4.46 9.80 -22.67
N VAL A 509 4.19 10.61 -21.63
CA VAL A 509 3.13 11.61 -21.70
C VAL A 509 3.60 12.72 -22.65
N PRO A 510 2.85 13.03 -23.72
CA PRO A 510 3.28 14.01 -24.69
C PRO A 510 3.40 15.39 -24.02
N GLY A 511 4.62 15.93 -24.00
CA GLY A 511 4.89 17.26 -23.46
C GLY A 511 4.63 18.37 -24.49
N MET A 512 4.38 19.58 -24.01
CA MET A 512 4.30 20.77 -24.86
C MET A 512 5.67 21.44 -24.97
N ALA A 513 6.04 21.92 -26.17
CA ALA A 513 7.26 22.72 -26.32
C ALA A 513 7.21 23.97 -25.43
N THR A 514 8.31 24.28 -24.74
CA THR A 514 8.37 25.35 -23.74
C THR A 514 7.92 26.71 -24.29
N GLU A 515 8.23 27.01 -25.55
CA GLU A 515 7.82 28.25 -26.21
C GLU A 515 6.30 28.32 -26.38
N THR A 516 5.69 27.29 -26.98
CA THR A 516 4.23 27.16 -27.13
C THR A 516 3.53 27.21 -25.78
N ARG A 517 4.10 26.53 -24.77
CA ARG A 517 3.61 26.54 -23.40
C ARG A 517 3.54 27.95 -22.83
N ASN A 518 4.64 28.70 -22.94
CA ASN A 518 4.70 30.06 -22.39
C ASN A 518 3.77 31.02 -23.15
N GLN A 519 3.67 30.89 -24.47
CA GLN A 519 2.74 31.67 -25.28
C GLN A 519 1.28 31.42 -24.85
N LEU A 520 0.86 30.16 -24.80
CA LEU A 520 -0.51 29.78 -24.44
C LEU A 520 -0.85 30.10 -22.97
N LEU A 521 0.10 29.94 -22.04
CA LEU A 521 -0.10 30.36 -20.65
C LEU A 521 -0.24 31.88 -20.51
N SER A 522 0.52 32.64 -21.29
CA SER A 522 0.38 34.10 -21.30
C SER A 522 -0.98 34.54 -21.87
N GLU A 523 -1.47 33.85 -22.91
CA GLU A 523 -2.82 34.04 -23.47
C GLU A 523 -3.89 33.72 -22.42
N GLY A 524 -3.80 32.54 -21.78
CA GLY A 524 -4.72 32.11 -20.72
C GLY A 524 -4.74 33.05 -19.53
N GLN A 525 -3.58 33.58 -19.11
CA GLN A 525 -3.49 34.55 -18.03
C GLN A 525 -4.13 35.89 -18.39
N ARG A 526 -3.95 36.36 -19.64
CA ARG A 526 -4.62 37.58 -20.13
C ARG A 526 -6.14 37.40 -20.15
N LEU A 527 -6.62 36.26 -20.67
CA LEU A 527 -8.05 35.91 -20.68
C LEU A 527 -8.62 35.87 -19.27
N ARG A 528 -7.96 35.18 -18.33
CA ARG A 528 -8.40 35.10 -16.94
C ARG A 528 -8.51 36.47 -16.26
N LYS A 529 -7.56 37.38 -16.53
CA LYS A 529 -7.57 38.75 -15.98
C LYS A 529 -8.63 39.65 -16.62
N SER A 530 -9.02 39.36 -17.87
CA SER A 530 -10.00 40.16 -18.61
C SER A 530 -11.45 39.89 -18.22
N VAL A 531 -11.71 38.75 -17.56
CA VAL A 531 -13.07 38.30 -17.24
C VAL A 531 -13.47 38.73 -15.83
N ALA A 532 -14.69 39.26 -15.71
CA ALA A 532 -15.27 39.69 -14.44
C ALA A 532 -15.45 38.51 -13.47
N VAL A 533 -15.58 38.81 -12.18
CA VAL A 533 -15.86 37.78 -11.16
C VAL A 533 -17.20 37.11 -11.49
N PRO A 534 -17.25 35.77 -11.57
CA PRO A 534 -18.47 35.07 -11.96
C PRO A 534 -19.51 35.05 -10.85
N TYR A 535 -20.78 35.09 -11.25
CA TYR A 535 -21.89 34.79 -10.35
C TYR A 535 -22.04 33.28 -10.22
N VAL A 536 -22.06 32.78 -8.98
CA VAL A 536 -22.33 31.36 -8.71
C VAL A 536 -23.81 31.11 -8.93
N LEU A 537 -24.18 30.19 -9.81
CA LEU A 537 -25.56 29.73 -9.96
C LEU A 537 -25.98 29.02 -8.67
N SER A 538 -26.55 29.80 -7.76
CA SER A 538 -27.09 29.31 -6.50
C SER A 538 -28.56 28.96 -6.70
N LEU A 539 -28.93 27.78 -6.24
CA LEU A 539 -30.34 27.43 -6.08
C LEU A 539 -30.91 28.20 -4.90
N SER A 540 -32.21 28.53 -4.96
CA SER A 540 -32.91 29.02 -3.77
C SER A 540 -32.70 28.00 -2.64
N PRO A 541 -32.34 28.45 -1.42
CA PRO A 541 -32.24 27.57 -0.26
C PRO A 541 -33.56 26.79 -0.15
N ARG A 542 -33.50 25.47 -0.34
CA ARG A 542 -34.63 24.62 0.03
C ARG A 542 -34.58 24.43 1.52
N ASP A 543 -35.74 24.39 2.13
CA ASP A 543 -35.90 23.91 3.50
C ASP A 543 -35.65 22.39 3.51
N THR A 544 -34.37 22.01 3.44
CA THR A 544 -33.91 20.62 3.53
C THR A 544 -33.85 20.13 4.97
N ASP A 545 -34.17 20.99 5.94
CA ASP A 545 -34.23 20.63 7.35
C ASP A 545 -35.24 19.51 7.55
N ILE A 546 -36.32 19.44 6.76
CA ILE A 546 -37.31 18.36 6.83
C ILE A 546 -36.67 16.97 6.61
N PHE A 547 -35.67 16.85 5.73
CA PHE A 547 -35.01 15.57 5.42
C PHE A 547 -33.73 15.33 6.22
N THR A 548 -33.05 16.39 6.65
CA THR A 548 -31.81 16.30 7.44
C THR A 548 -32.06 16.22 8.95
N SER A 549 -33.21 16.73 9.44
CA SER A 549 -33.64 16.62 10.84
C SER A 549 -34.45 15.35 11.14
N ALA A 550 -34.99 14.69 10.10
CA ALA A 550 -35.57 13.37 10.25
C ALA A 550 -34.45 12.38 10.63
N ARG A 551 -34.51 11.85 11.86
CA ARG A 551 -33.67 10.71 12.24
C ARG A 551 -33.92 9.59 11.23
N LEU A 552 -32.89 8.78 10.93
CA LEU A 552 -32.95 7.63 10.01
C LEU A 552 -34.15 6.69 10.27
N ASP A 553 -34.72 6.74 11.47
CA ASP A 553 -35.81 5.86 11.92
C ASP A 553 -37.21 6.52 11.88
N SER A 554 -37.31 7.83 11.61
CA SER A 554 -38.59 8.55 11.61
C SER A 554 -39.11 8.79 10.20
N ARG A 555 -40.34 8.32 9.92
CA ARG A 555 -41.05 8.63 8.67
C ARG A 555 -41.38 10.12 8.62
N VAL A 556 -40.92 10.81 7.56
CA VAL A 556 -41.33 12.19 7.28
C VAL A 556 -42.84 12.20 7.01
N PRO A 557 -43.65 13.01 7.71
CA PRO A 557 -45.09 13.08 7.48
C PRO A 557 -45.42 13.48 6.03
N VAL A 558 -46.35 12.77 5.40
CA VAL A 558 -46.74 12.99 3.99
C VAL A 558 -47.17 14.44 3.75
N ASP A 559 -47.89 15.05 4.70
CA ASP A 559 -48.35 16.44 4.59
C ASP A 559 -47.21 17.48 4.59
N GLN A 560 -46.07 17.15 5.19
CA GLN A 560 -44.87 18.00 5.13
C GLN A 560 -44.18 17.84 3.79
N VAL A 561 -44.16 16.63 3.23
CA VAL A 561 -43.66 16.38 1.88
C VAL A 561 -44.54 17.07 0.84
N ILE A 562 -45.87 16.99 0.97
CA ILE A 562 -46.82 17.68 0.08
C ILE A 562 -46.63 19.19 0.18
N ARG A 563 -46.58 19.78 1.39
CA ARG A 563 -46.31 21.21 1.54
C ARG A 563 -44.96 21.63 1.00
N TRP A 564 -43.94 20.78 1.11
CA TRP A 564 -42.64 21.01 0.51
C TRP A 564 -42.68 20.97 -1.02
N LEU A 565 -43.46 20.05 -1.61
CA LEU A 565 -43.73 19.99 -3.05
C LEU A 565 -44.57 21.19 -3.54
N ASP A 566 -45.57 21.62 -2.77
CA ASP A 566 -46.46 22.73 -3.12
C ASP A 566 -45.74 24.09 -3.03
N ASN A 567 -44.75 24.20 -2.14
CA ASN A 567 -43.88 25.38 -2.03
C ASN A 567 -42.77 25.43 -3.09
N GLU A 568 -42.78 24.52 -4.08
CA GLU A 568 -41.73 24.48 -5.07
C GLU A 568 -41.80 25.72 -5.99
N PRO A 569 -40.68 26.46 -6.18
CA PRO A 569 -40.68 27.68 -6.99
C PRO A 569 -41.16 27.40 -8.42
N GLN A 570 -42.30 28.00 -8.78
CA GLN A 570 -42.92 27.82 -10.10
C GLN A 570 -42.20 28.59 -11.22
N THR A 571 -41.41 29.61 -10.87
CA THR A 571 -40.71 30.46 -11.85
C THR A 571 -39.20 30.25 -11.82
N PRO A 572 -38.50 30.38 -12.97
CA PRO A 572 -37.06 30.18 -13.04
C PRO A 572 -36.26 31.12 -12.13
N VAL A 573 -36.72 32.37 -11.97
CA VAL A 573 -36.04 33.37 -11.14
C VAL A 573 -36.19 33.05 -9.65
N ALA A 574 -37.35 32.56 -9.22
CA ALA A 574 -37.52 32.12 -7.84
C ALA A 574 -36.71 30.85 -7.54
N PHE A 575 -36.55 29.96 -8.53
CA PHE A 575 -35.73 28.76 -8.39
C PHE A 575 -34.22 29.05 -8.40
N ILE A 576 -33.79 29.98 -9.25
CA ILE A 576 -32.39 30.40 -9.44
C ILE A 576 -32.31 31.92 -9.24
N PRO A 577 -32.21 32.41 -7.98
CA PRO A 577 -32.24 33.83 -7.68
C PRO A 577 -31.21 34.66 -8.47
N THR A 578 -30.04 34.09 -8.73
CA THR A 578 -28.96 34.72 -9.53
C THR A 578 -29.36 35.01 -10.97
N LEU A 579 -30.43 34.40 -11.50
CA LEU A 579 -30.90 34.67 -12.86
C LEU A 579 -31.35 36.13 -13.04
N ALA A 580 -31.93 36.75 -12.02
CA ALA A 580 -32.31 38.17 -12.06
C ALA A 580 -31.08 39.07 -12.27
N GLU A 581 -29.95 38.74 -11.62
CA GLU A 581 -28.70 39.47 -11.76
C GLU A 581 -28.08 39.27 -13.15
N LEU A 582 -28.14 38.04 -13.69
CA LEU A 582 -27.65 37.71 -15.04
C LEU A 582 -28.44 38.42 -16.14
N ARG A 583 -29.75 38.63 -15.93
CA ARG A 583 -30.60 39.43 -16.83
C ARG A 583 -30.19 40.90 -16.87
N ASN A 584 -29.94 41.47 -15.69
CA ASN A 584 -29.53 42.87 -15.54
C ASN A 584 -28.10 43.11 -16.06
N ARG A 585 -27.22 42.12 -15.93
CA ARG A 585 -25.80 42.22 -16.28
C ARG A 585 -25.39 41.17 -17.32
N ARG A 586 -25.79 41.41 -18.56
CA ARG A 586 -25.59 40.45 -19.66
C ARG A 586 -24.12 40.05 -19.89
N ASN A 587 -23.15 40.90 -19.58
CA ASN A 587 -21.73 40.62 -19.87
C ASN A 587 -20.97 39.97 -18.70
N VAL A 588 -21.67 39.52 -17.65
CA VAL A 588 -21.04 38.87 -16.49
C VAL A 588 -21.10 37.35 -16.65
N PRO A 589 -19.97 36.65 -16.40
CA PRO A 589 -19.96 35.19 -16.45
C PRO A 589 -20.71 34.56 -15.28
N ALA A 590 -21.23 33.36 -15.51
CA ALA A 590 -21.77 32.50 -14.46
C ALA A 590 -20.80 31.34 -14.20
N THR A 591 -20.85 30.78 -13.01
CA THR A 591 -20.18 29.52 -12.65
C THR A 591 -21.15 28.62 -11.91
N ALA A 592 -21.01 27.31 -12.06
CA ALA A 592 -21.94 26.37 -11.46
C ALA A 592 -21.22 25.20 -10.79
N ASP A 593 -21.61 24.89 -9.55
CA ASP A 593 -21.23 23.61 -8.96
C ASP A 593 -22.03 22.47 -9.61
N GLN A 594 -21.49 21.25 -9.56
CA GLN A 594 -22.07 20.11 -10.28
C GLN A 594 -23.43 19.71 -9.71
N PHE A 595 -23.62 19.86 -8.40
CA PHE A 595 -24.86 19.51 -7.73
C PHE A 595 -25.99 20.45 -8.17
N ASN A 596 -25.72 21.76 -8.22
CA ASN A 596 -26.67 22.75 -8.70
C ASN A 596 -26.99 22.52 -10.18
N VAL A 597 -26.00 22.17 -11.01
CA VAL A 597 -26.24 21.85 -12.42
C VAL A 597 -27.16 20.66 -12.59
N GLU A 598 -26.90 19.55 -11.88
CA GLU A 598 -27.75 18.36 -11.94
C GLU A 598 -29.18 18.69 -11.52
N THR A 599 -29.35 19.52 -10.48
CA THR A 599 -30.67 19.94 -9.99
C THR A 599 -31.38 20.87 -10.98
N ILE A 600 -30.67 21.83 -11.58
CA ILE A 600 -31.20 22.71 -12.65
C ILE A 600 -31.65 21.86 -13.83
N PHE A 601 -30.80 20.94 -14.29
CA PHE A 601 -31.13 20.06 -15.40
C PHE A 601 -32.35 19.18 -15.11
N ASN A 602 -32.45 18.62 -13.90
CA ASN A 602 -33.62 17.85 -13.48
C ASN A 602 -34.91 18.69 -13.54
N ARG A 603 -34.84 19.96 -13.10
CA ARG A 603 -35.99 20.87 -13.20
C ARG A 603 -36.35 21.19 -14.64
N LEU A 604 -35.38 21.48 -15.49
CA LEU A 604 -35.60 21.72 -16.92
C LEU A 604 -36.25 20.51 -17.61
N MET A 605 -35.81 19.30 -17.31
CA MET A 605 -36.43 18.07 -17.82
C MET A 605 -37.87 17.91 -17.33
N LEU A 606 -38.15 18.21 -16.05
CA LEU A 606 -39.51 18.18 -15.51
C LEU A 606 -40.44 19.15 -16.25
N GLU A 607 -40.01 20.40 -16.44
CA GLU A 607 -40.81 21.41 -17.13
C GLU A 607 -41.06 21.06 -18.59
N ARG A 608 -40.08 20.44 -19.26
CA ARG A 608 -40.26 19.90 -20.61
C ARG A 608 -41.33 18.81 -20.65
N MET A 609 -41.32 17.87 -19.70
CA MET A 609 -42.34 16.82 -19.63
C MET A 609 -43.73 17.40 -19.33
N ASN A 610 -43.82 18.39 -18.43
CA ASN A 610 -45.06 19.09 -18.13
C ASN A 610 -45.61 19.82 -19.37
N PHE A 611 -44.75 20.46 -20.16
CA PHE A 611 -45.13 21.09 -21.42
C PHE A 611 -45.65 20.07 -22.44
N GLN A 612 -44.95 18.95 -22.63
CA GLN A 612 -45.40 17.89 -23.53
C GLN A 612 -46.76 17.31 -23.13
N SER A 613 -47.05 17.26 -21.82
CA SER A 613 -48.34 16.77 -21.31
C SER A 613 -49.47 17.80 -21.39
N SER A 614 -49.19 19.08 -21.17
CA SER A 614 -50.22 20.13 -21.02
C SER A 614 -50.36 21.05 -22.22
N GLY A 615 -49.34 21.15 -23.07
CA GLY A 615 -49.26 22.13 -24.16
C GLY A 615 -49.13 23.59 -23.70
N ASN A 616 -48.94 23.87 -22.41
CA ASN A 616 -48.96 25.23 -21.88
C ASN A 616 -47.62 25.97 -22.13
N TRP A 617 -47.55 26.69 -23.26
CA TRP A 617 -46.36 27.44 -23.67
C TRP A 617 -46.01 28.60 -22.73
N GLU A 618 -47.00 29.26 -22.14
CA GLU A 618 -46.78 30.41 -21.24
C GLU A 618 -46.03 30.01 -19.96
N THR A 619 -46.29 28.80 -19.47
CA THR A 619 -45.59 28.27 -18.28
C THR A 619 -44.19 27.77 -18.62
N PHE A 620 -44.02 27.19 -19.81
CA PHE A 620 -42.76 26.58 -20.23
C PHE A 620 -41.73 27.59 -20.78
N SER A 621 -42.18 28.55 -21.58
CA SER A 621 -41.29 29.49 -22.29
C SER A 621 -40.35 30.30 -21.37
N PRO A 622 -40.72 30.69 -20.12
CA PRO A 622 -39.77 31.33 -19.20
C PRO A 622 -38.60 30.43 -18.82
N TRP A 623 -38.81 29.12 -18.68
CA TRP A 623 -37.76 28.14 -18.38
C TRP A 623 -36.81 27.93 -19.56
N LEU A 624 -37.36 27.90 -20.78
CA LEU A 624 -36.56 27.85 -22.01
C LEU A 624 -35.66 29.09 -22.16
N VAL A 625 -36.23 30.29 -21.94
CA VAL A 625 -35.46 31.54 -21.94
C VAL A 625 -34.40 31.53 -20.85
N ALA A 626 -34.74 31.12 -19.63
CA ALA A 626 -33.80 31.01 -18.52
C ALA A 626 -32.62 30.07 -18.82
N ALA A 627 -32.87 28.91 -19.43
CA ALA A 627 -31.82 28.00 -19.86
C ALA A 627 -30.87 28.68 -20.87
N SER A 628 -31.40 29.44 -21.83
CA SER A 628 -30.57 30.17 -22.80
C SER A 628 -29.74 31.29 -22.15
N GLU A 629 -30.28 31.96 -21.13
CA GLU A 629 -29.58 33.00 -20.37
C GLU A 629 -28.45 32.42 -19.53
N ILE A 630 -28.70 31.29 -18.89
CA ILE A 630 -27.71 30.52 -18.13
C ILE A 630 -26.58 30.05 -19.05
N SER A 631 -26.93 29.39 -20.17
CA SER A 631 -25.95 28.94 -21.17
C SER A 631 -25.09 30.11 -21.66
N ARG A 632 -25.71 31.21 -22.09
CA ARG A 632 -25.02 32.42 -22.57
C ARG A 632 -24.04 32.98 -21.52
N SER A 633 -24.44 33.02 -20.25
CA SER A 633 -23.59 33.52 -19.17
C SER A 633 -22.45 32.55 -18.82
N LEU A 634 -22.71 31.24 -18.83
CA LEU A 634 -21.67 30.21 -18.66
C LEU A 634 -20.64 30.25 -19.80
N ARG A 635 -21.07 30.55 -21.03
CA ARG A 635 -20.16 30.72 -22.19
C ARG A 635 -19.16 31.87 -22.02
N LEU A 636 -19.45 32.87 -21.18
CA LEU A 636 -18.51 33.94 -20.84
C LEU A 636 -17.45 33.51 -19.81
N SER A 637 -17.65 32.38 -19.13
CA SER A 637 -16.71 31.89 -18.12
C SER A 637 -15.41 31.37 -18.75
N VAL A 638 -14.29 31.63 -18.07
CA VAL A 638 -12.97 31.09 -18.39
C VAL A 638 -12.71 29.73 -17.74
N SER A 639 -13.70 29.15 -17.07
CA SER A 639 -13.64 27.82 -16.48
C SER A 639 -14.09 26.77 -17.51
N TRP A 640 -13.27 25.74 -17.74
CA TRP A 640 -13.59 24.64 -18.65
C TRP A 640 -14.85 23.93 -18.18
N ARG A 641 -14.93 23.61 -16.89
CA ARG A 641 -16.11 23.00 -16.29
C ARG A 641 -17.40 23.77 -16.61
N ASP A 642 -17.37 25.10 -16.53
CA ASP A 642 -18.54 25.92 -16.84
C ASP A 642 -18.93 25.84 -18.33
N GLN A 643 -17.96 25.65 -19.24
CA GLN A 643 -18.23 25.42 -20.66
C GLN A 643 -18.83 24.04 -20.93
N ASP A 644 -18.38 23.00 -20.23
CA ASP A 644 -18.98 21.66 -20.35
C ASP A 644 -20.42 21.66 -19.78
N VAL A 645 -20.68 22.44 -18.72
CA VAL A 645 -22.04 22.69 -18.23
C VAL A 645 -22.87 23.47 -19.24
N ALA A 646 -22.28 24.49 -19.89
CA ALA A 646 -22.96 25.21 -20.97
C ALA A 646 -23.33 24.27 -22.11
N ASP A 647 -22.45 23.33 -22.50
CA ASP A 647 -22.75 22.29 -23.49
C ASP A 647 -23.96 21.44 -23.06
N VAL A 648 -24.03 21.01 -21.80
CA VAL A 648 -25.18 20.24 -21.27
C VAL A 648 -26.50 21.01 -21.40
N VAL A 649 -26.50 22.29 -21.04
CA VAL A 649 -27.70 23.15 -21.15
C VAL A 649 -28.05 23.40 -22.62
N GLU A 650 -27.08 23.63 -23.49
CA GLU A 650 -27.32 23.82 -24.93
C GLU A 650 -27.82 22.56 -25.63
N ILE A 651 -27.34 21.37 -25.25
CA ILE A 651 -27.86 20.09 -25.74
C ILE A 651 -29.34 19.95 -25.36
N TRP A 652 -29.68 20.29 -24.12
CA TRP A 652 -31.07 20.29 -23.68
C TRP A 652 -31.93 21.26 -24.49
N ILE A 653 -31.45 22.48 -24.73
CA ILE A 653 -32.15 23.47 -25.55
C ILE A 653 -32.32 22.94 -26.99
N ALA A 654 -31.26 22.46 -27.63
CA ALA A 654 -31.29 21.96 -29.00
C ALA A 654 -32.33 20.84 -29.19
N ASP A 655 -32.29 19.85 -28.30
CA ASP A 655 -33.22 18.72 -28.32
C ASP A 655 -34.66 19.13 -28.00
N THR A 656 -34.83 20.16 -27.16
CA THR A 656 -36.15 20.73 -26.83
C THR A 656 -36.74 21.51 -28.00
N LEU A 657 -35.96 22.34 -28.69
CA LEU A 657 -36.43 23.15 -29.83
C LEU A 657 -36.83 22.28 -31.03
N GLN A 658 -36.24 21.09 -31.16
CA GLN A 658 -36.59 20.11 -32.20
C GLN A 658 -37.90 19.37 -31.94
N LEU A 659 -38.48 19.47 -30.72
CA LEU A 659 -39.77 18.85 -30.46
C LEU A 659 -40.85 19.49 -31.35
N PRO A 660 -41.71 18.70 -32.01
CA PRO A 660 -42.76 19.25 -32.89
C PRO A 660 -43.63 20.32 -32.22
N THR A 661 -44.02 20.08 -30.97
CA THR A 661 -44.85 21.01 -30.17
C THR A 661 -44.14 22.33 -29.83
N VAL A 662 -42.81 22.34 -29.77
CA VAL A 662 -42.01 23.55 -29.55
C VAL A 662 -41.71 24.24 -30.88
N ALA A 663 -41.47 23.48 -31.95
CA ALA A 663 -41.23 24.00 -33.29
C ALA A 663 -42.43 24.78 -33.86
N GLU A 664 -43.66 24.40 -33.50
CA GLU A 664 -44.88 25.17 -33.78
C GLU A 664 -44.83 26.60 -33.19
N GLN A 665 -44.08 26.79 -32.11
CA GLN A 665 -43.88 28.08 -31.44
C GLN A 665 -42.65 28.83 -31.97
N SER A 666 -42.11 28.45 -33.13
CA SER A 666 -40.91 29.05 -33.73
C SER A 666 -41.02 30.56 -33.97
N SER A 667 -42.23 31.07 -34.18
CA SER A 667 -42.51 32.52 -34.34
C SER A 667 -42.58 33.29 -33.02
N SER A 668 -42.64 32.60 -31.87
CA SER A 668 -42.76 33.25 -30.56
C SER A 668 -41.47 34.00 -30.17
N GLU A 669 -41.62 35.11 -29.44
CA GLU A 669 -40.48 35.90 -28.97
C GLU A 669 -39.52 35.07 -28.10
N ALA A 670 -40.05 34.19 -27.25
CA ALA A 670 -39.25 33.33 -26.38
C ALA A 670 -38.37 32.34 -27.18
N TYR A 671 -38.91 31.74 -28.24
CA TYR A 671 -38.16 30.84 -29.12
C TYR A 671 -37.03 31.61 -29.85
N GLN A 672 -37.37 32.76 -30.44
CA GLN A 672 -36.41 33.61 -31.14
C GLN A 672 -35.32 34.18 -30.23
N LEU A 673 -35.68 34.60 -29.02
CA LEU A 673 -34.75 35.07 -28.00
C LEU A 673 -33.79 33.95 -27.56
N THR A 674 -34.31 32.73 -27.38
CA THR A 674 -33.53 31.54 -27.03
C THR A 674 -32.50 31.25 -28.12
N LEU A 675 -32.91 31.17 -29.40
CA LEU A 675 -31.99 30.97 -30.53
C LEU A 675 -30.95 32.09 -30.68
N LYS A 676 -31.34 33.34 -30.44
CA LYS A 676 -30.44 34.50 -30.47
C LYS A 676 -29.36 34.42 -29.38
N ASN A 677 -29.70 33.91 -28.21
CA ASN A 677 -28.77 33.75 -27.08
C ASN A 677 -27.77 32.61 -27.29
N LEU A 678 -28.11 31.61 -28.11
CA LEU A 678 -27.20 30.50 -28.40
C LEU A 678 -26.04 30.94 -29.31
N PRO A 679 -24.78 30.63 -28.97
CA PRO A 679 -23.63 30.87 -29.84
C PRO A 679 -23.67 29.98 -31.08
N ASN A 680 -23.07 30.45 -32.18
CA ASN A 680 -22.77 29.57 -33.33
C ASN A 680 -21.53 28.70 -33.03
N LYS A 681 -21.25 27.70 -33.87
CA LYS A 681 -20.08 26.80 -33.69
C LYS A 681 -18.75 27.54 -33.54
N THR A 682 -18.49 28.59 -34.33
CA THR A 682 -17.26 29.39 -34.20
C THR A 682 -17.17 30.13 -32.85
N ALA A 683 -18.27 30.72 -32.38
CA ALA A 683 -18.32 31.39 -31.08
C ALA A 683 -18.18 30.40 -29.91
N ARG A 684 -18.76 29.20 -30.02
CA ARG A 684 -18.54 28.11 -29.06
C ARG A 684 -17.07 27.72 -29.00
N ALA A 685 -16.44 27.49 -30.15
CA ALA A 685 -15.04 27.10 -30.23
C ALA A 685 -14.12 28.17 -29.61
N LYS A 686 -14.38 29.45 -29.88
CA LYS A 686 -13.66 30.57 -29.26
C LYS A 686 -13.82 30.60 -27.74
N SER A 687 -15.04 30.40 -27.24
CA SER A 687 -15.35 30.39 -25.80
C SER A 687 -14.68 29.20 -25.09
N ARG A 688 -14.78 28.00 -25.68
CA ARG A 688 -14.10 26.78 -25.21
C ARG A 688 -12.58 26.95 -25.18
N ARG A 689 -11.96 27.51 -26.24
CA ARG A 689 -10.51 27.82 -26.25
C ARG A 689 -10.16 28.71 -25.08
N GLY A 690 -10.93 29.79 -24.88
CA GLY A 690 -10.69 30.72 -23.79
C GLY A 690 -10.76 30.06 -22.42
N ALA A 691 -11.69 29.13 -22.24
CA ALA A 691 -11.88 28.39 -20.99
C ALA A 691 -10.82 27.32 -20.73
N VAL A 692 -10.39 26.59 -21.77
CA VAL A 692 -9.27 25.63 -21.68
C VAL A 692 -8.01 26.35 -21.20
N LEU A 693 -7.65 27.45 -21.88
CA LEU A 693 -6.46 28.24 -21.54
C LEU A 693 -6.58 28.96 -20.20
N GLY A 694 -7.76 29.51 -19.90
CA GLY A 694 -8.05 30.19 -18.64
C GLY A 694 -7.96 29.25 -17.43
N SER A 695 -8.51 28.05 -17.54
CA SER A 695 -8.44 27.01 -16.51
C SER A 695 -7.02 26.51 -16.30
N TRP A 696 -6.27 26.31 -17.39
CA TRP A 696 -4.87 25.90 -17.32
C TRP A 696 -3.97 26.95 -16.66
N ALA A 697 -4.10 28.21 -17.07
CA ALA A 697 -3.42 29.30 -16.38
C ALA A 697 -3.87 29.41 -14.91
N ALA A 698 -5.14 29.14 -14.61
CA ALA A 698 -5.62 29.13 -13.23
C ALA A 698 -4.93 28.05 -12.39
N GLN A 699 -4.76 26.84 -12.93
CA GLN A 699 -4.07 25.75 -12.25
C GLN A 699 -2.57 26.04 -12.05
N GLU A 700 -1.89 26.59 -13.05
CA GLU A 700 -0.43 26.86 -13.00
C GLU A 700 -0.06 28.02 -12.07
N PHE A 701 -0.87 29.09 -12.03
CA PHE A 701 -0.54 30.29 -11.26
C PHE A 701 -1.15 30.31 -9.85
N SER A 702 -2.08 29.40 -9.52
CA SER A 702 -2.71 29.39 -8.20
C SER A 702 -1.82 28.64 -7.19
N ARG A 703 -1.29 29.37 -6.20
CA ARG A 703 -0.54 28.77 -5.07
C ARG A 703 -1.39 27.88 -4.17
N ARG A 704 -2.72 28.06 -4.20
CA ARG A 704 -3.64 27.17 -3.49
C ARG A 704 -3.85 25.95 -4.37
N VAL A 705 -3.49 24.79 -3.84
CA VAL A 705 -3.96 23.49 -4.35
C VAL A 705 -5.47 23.48 -4.18
N THR A 706 -6.21 24.04 -5.13
CA THR A 706 -7.65 23.86 -5.21
C THR A 706 -7.87 22.37 -5.44
N LYS A 707 -8.54 21.71 -4.49
CA LYS A 707 -8.72 20.24 -4.45
C LYS A 707 -9.37 19.64 -5.72
N ALA A 708 -10.01 20.45 -6.56
CA ALA A 708 -10.57 20.00 -7.82
C ALA A 708 -9.60 20.32 -8.98
N ASN A 709 -9.01 19.28 -9.58
CA ASN A 709 -8.29 19.41 -10.85
C ASN A 709 -9.33 19.63 -11.96
N VAL A 710 -9.59 20.89 -12.30
CA VAL A 710 -10.65 21.28 -13.26
C VAL A 710 -10.38 20.75 -14.68
N ILE A 711 -9.12 20.45 -15.01
CA ILE A 711 -8.67 20.04 -16.36
C ILE A 711 -8.55 18.53 -16.50
N ASP A 712 -8.17 17.84 -15.44
CA ASP A 712 -7.80 16.43 -15.46
C ASP A 712 -8.62 15.69 -14.40
N SER A 713 -9.85 15.32 -14.75
CA SER A 713 -10.70 14.49 -13.89
C SER A 713 -10.17 13.06 -13.80
N GLY A 714 -9.38 12.64 -14.79
CA GLY A 714 -8.66 11.37 -14.77
C GLY A 714 -7.51 11.29 -13.77
N LEU A 715 -7.07 12.41 -13.18
CA LEU A 715 -5.96 12.41 -12.24
C LEU A 715 -6.30 11.64 -10.95
N ASP A 716 -7.57 11.66 -10.54
CA ASP A 716 -8.05 10.90 -9.37
C ASP A 716 -8.09 9.39 -9.63
N LEU A 717 -8.08 8.98 -10.90
CA LEU A 717 -7.94 7.58 -11.32
C LEU A 717 -6.47 7.13 -11.39
N GLN A 718 -5.52 8.06 -11.26
CA GLN A 718 -4.09 7.75 -11.22
C GLN A 718 -3.64 7.41 -9.79
N PRO A 719 -2.59 6.59 -9.64
CA PRO A 719 -2.02 6.31 -8.33
C PRO A 719 -1.55 7.61 -7.66
N PRO A 720 -1.84 7.83 -6.37
CA PRO A 720 -1.55 9.09 -5.68
C PRO A 720 -0.10 9.58 -5.79
N TYR A 721 0.88 8.69 -5.93
CA TYR A 721 2.30 9.08 -6.08
C TYR A 721 2.66 9.52 -7.49
N LEU A 722 2.04 8.91 -8.50
CA LEU A 722 2.25 9.33 -9.88
C LEU A 722 1.59 10.67 -10.16
N VAL A 723 0.51 10.98 -9.43
CA VAL A 723 -0.24 12.24 -9.58
C VAL A 723 0.71 13.45 -9.59
N ASP A 724 1.59 13.59 -8.61
CA ASP A 724 2.46 14.77 -8.54
C ASP A 724 3.50 14.83 -9.67
N TRP A 725 3.94 13.67 -10.18
CA TRP A 725 4.93 13.60 -11.26
C TRP A 725 4.27 13.80 -12.63
N ILE A 726 3.02 13.34 -12.80
CA ILE A 726 2.31 13.33 -14.08
C ILE A 726 1.39 14.55 -14.27
N ARG A 727 0.96 15.22 -13.20
CA ARG A 727 -0.04 16.31 -13.24
C ARG A 727 0.29 17.36 -14.29
N LYS A 728 1.54 17.84 -14.30
CA LYS A 728 1.98 18.90 -15.22
C LYS A 728 2.01 18.44 -16.68
N PRO A 729 2.77 17.39 -17.07
CA PRO A 729 2.80 16.95 -18.46
C PRO A 729 1.44 16.48 -18.96
N ARG A 730 0.61 15.87 -18.10
CA ARG A 730 -0.75 15.43 -18.47
C ARG A 730 -1.70 16.60 -18.70
N ALA A 731 -1.67 17.63 -17.84
CA ALA A 731 -2.45 18.84 -18.07
C ALA A 731 -2.05 19.53 -19.39
N GLU A 732 -0.75 19.61 -19.70
CA GLU A 732 -0.23 20.12 -20.97
C GLU A 732 -0.74 19.31 -22.16
N ALA A 733 -0.70 17.97 -22.08
CA ALA A 733 -1.23 17.07 -23.09
C ALA A 733 -2.74 17.28 -23.31
N ILE A 734 -3.52 17.30 -22.23
CA ILE A 734 -4.98 17.51 -22.28
C ILE A 734 -5.32 18.84 -22.95
N VAL A 735 -4.61 19.91 -22.58
CA VAL A 735 -4.78 21.23 -23.19
C VAL A 735 -4.42 21.19 -24.68
N ALA A 736 -3.29 20.58 -25.05
CA ALA A 736 -2.89 20.46 -26.45
C ALA A 736 -3.94 19.69 -27.27
N THR A 737 -4.42 18.56 -26.77
CA THR A 737 -5.45 17.73 -27.41
C THR A 737 -6.78 18.49 -27.53
N ALA A 738 -7.18 19.24 -26.50
CA ALA A 738 -8.38 20.08 -26.55
C ALA A 738 -8.25 21.22 -27.57
N LEU A 739 -7.10 21.87 -27.64
CA LEU A 739 -6.86 22.93 -28.63
C LEU A 739 -6.83 22.36 -30.06
N GLN A 740 -6.30 21.15 -30.25
CA GLN A 740 -6.37 20.44 -31.53
C GLN A 740 -7.82 20.15 -31.92
N ALA A 741 -8.64 19.69 -30.99
CA ALA A 741 -10.07 19.44 -31.22
C ALA A 741 -10.83 20.70 -31.66
N LEU A 742 -10.43 21.88 -31.14
CA LEU A 742 -11.04 23.17 -31.47
C LEU A 742 -10.47 23.81 -32.74
N GLY A 743 -9.24 23.47 -33.15
CA GLY A 743 -8.55 24.06 -34.30
C GLY A 743 -8.84 23.40 -35.65
N GLY A 744 -9.34 22.16 -35.66
CA GLY A 744 -9.72 21.48 -36.90
C GLY A 744 -11.09 21.95 -37.42
N GLU A 745 -11.21 22.16 -38.73
CA GLU A 745 -12.50 22.19 -39.44
C GLU A 745 -13.16 20.80 -39.33
N SER A 746 -13.71 20.50 -38.16
CA SER A 746 -14.42 19.25 -37.88
C SER A 746 -15.78 19.28 -38.57
N LYS A 747 -15.79 18.96 -39.87
CA LYS A 747 -17.01 18.52 -40.55
C LYS A 747 -17.44 17.20 -39.92
N PHE A 748 -18.68 17.17 -39.41
CA PHE A 748 -19.33 15.99 -38.86
C PHE A 748 -19.18 14.80 -39.83
N GLY A 749 -18.66 13.67 -39.34
CA GLY A 749 -18.38 12.47 -40.15
C GLY A 749 -16.97 12.35 -40.77
N THR A 750 -16.10 13.36 -40.68
CA THR A 750 -14.71 13.30 -41.19
C THR A 750 -13.62 13.47 -40.13
N ILE A 751 -13.99 13.51 -38.85
CA ILE A 751 -13.03 13.57 -37.74
C ILE A 751 -12.22 12.27 -37.74
N LYS A 752 -10.99 12.31 -38.24
CA LYS A 752 -9.96 11.30 -37.92
C LYS A 752 -9.86 11.27 -36.39
N GLY A 753 -10.30 10.17 -35.78
CA GLY A 753 -10.58 10.01 -34.33
C GLY A 753 -9.39 10.14 -33.37
N ASP A 754 -8.28 10.70 -33.82
CA ASP A 754 -7.01 10.69 -33.11
C ASP A 754 -7.08 11.49 -31.79
N TRP A 755 -7.77 12.64 -31.76
CA TRP A 755 -7.89 13.46 -30.54
C TRP A 755 -8.85 12.85 -29.50
N LEU A 756 -9.89 12.14 -29.92
CA LEU A 756 -10.85 11.48 -29.01
C LEU A 756 -10.20 10.30 -28.31
N VAL A 757 -9.42 9.50 -29.04
CA VAL A 757 -8.62 8.40 -28.49
C VAL A 757 -7.59 8.94 -27.51
N GLU A 758 -6.91 10.03 -27.88
CA GLU A 758 -5.92 10.65 -26.99
C GLU A 758 -6.56 11.28 -25.75
N MET A 759 -7.68 11.99 -25.88
CA MET A 759 -8.42 12.54 -24.74
C MET A 759 -8.91 11.42 -23.81
N HIS A 760 -9.40 10.30 -24.37
CA HIS A 760 -9.75 9.12 -23.58
C HIS A 760 -8.55 8.57 -22.81
N ARG A 761 -7.41 8.39 -23.49
CA ARG A 761 -6.16 7.91 -22.86
C ARG A 761 -5.70 8.83 -21.73
N LEU A 762 -5.91 10.14 -21.88
CA LEU A 762 -5.52 11.17 -20.91
C LEU A 762 -6.55 11.43 -19.80
N GLN A 763 -7.81 11.00 -19.93
CA GLN A 763 -8.86 11.28 -18.93
C GLN A 763 -9.38 10.01 -18.24
N MET A 764 -9.20 8.84 -18.85
CA MET A 764 -9.69 7.57 -18.30
C MET A 764 -8.56 6.73 -17.71
N ALA A 765 -8.92 5.74 -16.91
CA ALA A 765 -7.98 4.73 -16.44
C ALA A 765 -7.46 3.90 -17.62
N SER A 766 -6.20 3.49 -17.58
CA SER A 766 -5.58 2.65 -18.62
C SER A 766 -6.28 1.29 -18.78
N SER A 767 -6.99 0.84 -17.76
CA SER A 767 -7.81 -0.38 -17.78
C SER A 767 -9.14 -0.23 -18.50
N THR A 768 -9.58 0.99 -18.83
CA THR A 768 -10.84 1.24 -19.54
C THR A 768 -10.57 1.32 -21.04
N PRO A 769 -10.97 0.32 -21.84
CA PRO A 769 -10.79 0.37 -23.29
C PRO A 769 -11.54 1.55 -23.91
N PHE A 770 -11.02 2.09 -25.01
CA PHE A 770 -11.61 3.24 -25.69
C PHE A 770 -13.06 2.99 -26.08
N GLU A 771 -13.39 1.78 -26.53
CA GLU A 771 -14.71 1.36 -26.98
C GLU A 771 -15.76 1.50 -25.87
N TYR A 772 -15.36 1.39 -24.60
CA TYR A 772 -16.26 1.51 -23.46
C TYR A 772 -16.26 2.89 -22.82
N GLY A 773 -15.33 3.76 -23.21
CA GLY A 773 -15.16 5.10 -22.66
C GLY A 773 -16.22 6.14 -23.08
N PRO A 774 -16.22 7.32 -22.43
CA PRO A 774 -17.15 8.41 -22.74
C PRO A 774 -16.91 9.04 -24.12
N TYR A 775 -15.73 8.84 -24.72
CA TYR A 775 -15.35 9.35 -26.04
C TYR A 775 -15.59 8.35 -27.18
N ALA A 776 -16.10 7.16 -26.86
CA ALA A 776 -16.30 6.08 -27.83
C ALA A 776 -17.34 6.44 -28.92
N PRO A 777 -17.15 5.98 -30.17
CA PRO A 777 -18.14 6.16 -31.24
C PRO A 777 -19.55 5.70 -30.84
N ARG A 778 -19.67 4.51 -30.19
CA ARG A 778 -20.96 3.94 -29.76
C ARG A 778 -21.82 4.86 -28.88
N LEU A 779 -21.17 5.73 -28.10
CA LEU A 779 -21.88 6.70 -27.27
C LEU A 779 -22.15 7.96 -28.08
N ARG A 780 -21.18 8.43 -28.86
CA ARG A 780 -21.31 9.64 -29.67
C ARG A 780 -22.31 9.52 -30.82
N ASP A 781 -22.64 8.32 -31.27
CA ASP A 781 -23.68 8.04 -32.26
C ASP A 781 -25.11 8.13 -31.65
N ARG A 782 -25.23 8.15 -30.32
CA ARG A 782 -26.53 8.31 -29.63
C ARG A 782 -26.91 9.79 -29.53
N PRO A 783 -28.20 10.10 -29.38
CA PRO A 783 -28.65 11.45 -29.07
C PRO A 783 -27.94 12.00 -27.83
N ALA A 784 -27.35 13.19 -27.94
CA ALA A 784 -26.51 13.77 -26.88
C ALA A 784 -27.28 13.93 -25.55
N ILE A 785 -28.60 14.16 -25.61
CA ILE A 785 -29.49 14.28 -24.46
C ILE A 785 -29.47 13.02 -23.57
N GLU A 786 -29.35 11.82 -24.16
CA GLU A 786 -29.33 10.54 -23.44
C GLU A 786 -28.04 10.34 -22.63
N LEU A 787 -26.97 11.03 -23.01
CA LEU A 787 -25.62 10.85 -22.46
C LEU A 787 -25.31 11.81 -21.31
N ILE A 788 -26.14 12.83 -21.08
CA ILE A 788 -25.90 13.86 -20.06
C ILE A 788 -25.66 13.23 -18.69
N ARG A 789 -26.41 12.18 -18.34
CA ARG A 789 -26.34 11.50 -17.03
C ARG A 789 -25.34 10.35 -16.93
N SER A 790 -24.95 9.73 -18.04
CA SER A 790 -24.20 8.46 -18.01
C SER A 790 -22.70 8.59 -17.72
N SER A 791 -22.16 9.81 -17.67
CA SER A 791 -20.71 10.06 -17.59
C SER A 791 -20.38 11.50 -17.14
N ALA A 792 -21.03 11.95 -16.07
CA ALA A 792 -20.75 13.27 -15.49
C ALA A 792 -19.27 13.41 -15.13
N GLY A 793 -18.60 14.43 -15.67
CA GLY A 793 -17.21 14.80 -15.32
C GLY A 793 -16.13 14.55 -16.38
N ALA A 794 -16.44 13.93 -17.53
CA ALA A 794 -15.47 13.80 -18.63
C ALA A 794 -15.41 15.09 -19.47
N ALA A 795 -14.25 15.75 -19.48
CA ALA A 795 -14.05 17.03 -20.17
C ALA A 795 -14.23 16.90 -21.69
N ALA A 796 -14.83 17.90 -22.35
CA ALA A 796 -14.95 17.94 -23.82
C ALA A 796 -15.70 16.76 -24.48
N ARG A 797 -16.43 15.93 -23.72
CA ARG A 797 -17.10 14.73 -24.24
C ARG A 797 -18.13 15.02 -25.36
N PHE A 798 -18.75 16.20 -25.32
CA PHE A 798 -19.81 16.60 -26.26
C PHE A 798 -19.34 17.41 -27.46
N TRP A 799 -18.06 17.75 -27.54
CA TRP A 799 -17.55 18.62 -28.59
C TRP A 799 -17.63 17.93 -29.95
N GLY A 800 -18.12 18.65 -30.96
CA GLY A 800 -18.24 18.16 -32.33
C GLY A 800 -19.28 17.04 -32.51
N MET A 801 -20.27 16.95 -31.62
CA MET A 801 -21.44 16.09 -31.80
C MET A 801 -22.53 16.82 -32.60
N LYS A 802 -23.52 16.06 -33.11
CA LYS A 802 -24.56 16.54 -34.04
C LYS A 802 -25.34 17.77 -33.55
N TRP A 803 -25.60 17.86 -32.24
CA TRP A 803 -26.35 18.96 -31.63
C TRP A 803 -25.78 20.36 -31.94
N GLU A 804 -24.46 20.47 -32.19
CA GLU A 804 -23.84 21.74 -32.55
C GLU A 804 -24.31 22.21 -33.93
N ASP A 805 -24.36 21.29 -34.90
CA ASP A 805 -24.78 21.57 -36.27
C ASP A 805 -26.30 21.82 -36.31
N ASP A 806 -27.08 21.11 -35.48
CA ASP A 806 -28.52 21.32 -35.34
C ASP A 806 -28.85 22.77 -34.89
N ILE A 807 -28.11 23.32 -33.92
CA ILE A 807 -28.28 24.72 -33.49
C ILE A 807 -27.96 25.69 -34.64
N ASP A 808 -26.88 25.47 -35.37
CA ASP A 808 -26.47 26.33 -36.47
C ASP A 808 -27.49 26.28 -37.63
N GLN A 809 -28.07 25.10 -37.89
CA GLN A 809 -29.15 24.91 -38.85
C GLN A 809 -30.40 25.70 -38.43
N MET A 810 -30.87 25.54 -37.19
CA MET A 810 -32.04 26.27 -36.67
C MET A 810 -31.86 27.78 -36.75
N LYS A 811 -30.66 28.30 -36.48
CA LYS A 811 -30.35 29.72 -36.63
C LYS A 811 -30.37 30.20 -38.08
N THR A 812 -29.95 29.36 -39.01
CA THR A 812 -29.97 29.66 -40.45
C THR A 812 -31.39 29.66 -41.00
N GLU A 813 -32.20 28.68 -40.60
CA GLU A 813 -33.61 28.56 -40.99
C GLU A 813 -34.44 29.71 -40.44
N SER A 814 -34.25 30.05 -39.16
CA SER A 814 -34.95 31.18 -38.53
C SER A 814 -34.54 32.56 -39.07
N GLY A 815 -33.39 32.66 -39.76
CA GLY A 815 -32.91 33.90 -40.36
C GLY A 815 -33.48 34.18 -41.75
N LYS A 816 -34.17 33.22 -42.39
CA LYS A 816 -34.80 33.43 -43.69
C LYS A 816 -36.11 34.20 -43.51
N PRO A 817 -36.31 35.34 -44.20
CA PRO A 817 -37.56 36.09 -44.12
C PRO A 817 -38.73 35.23 -44.62
N ALA A 818 -39.86 35.29 -43.91
CA ALA A 818 -41.05 34.46 -44.14
C ALA A 818 -41.69 34.58 -45.54
N SER A 819 -41.16 35.44 -46.41
CA SER A 819 -41.65 35.67 -47.78
C SER A 819 -41.20 34.61 -48.81
N GLU A 820 -40.27 33.71 -48.47
CA GLU A 820 -39.75 32.69 -49.42
C GLU A 820 -40.25 31.27 -49.15
N THR A 821 -41.00 31.02 -48.08
CA THR A 821 -41.38 29.66 -47.65
C THR A 821 -42.81 29.24 -48.04
N GLN A 822 -43.52 30.04 -48.85
CA GLN A 822 -44.87 29.74 -49.35
C GLN A 822 -44.93 29.54 -50.88
N GLN A 823 -43.90 28.97 -51.49
CA GLN A 823 -43.95 28.46 -52.87
C GLN A 823 -43.79 26.95 -52.94
#